data_AF-A0A7G9Z885-F1
#
_entry.id   AF-A0A7G9Z885-F1
#
_cell.length_a   1.000
_cell.length_b   1.000
_cell.length_c   1.000
_cell.angle_alpha   90.00
_cell.angle_beta   90.00
_cell.angle_gamma   90.00
#
_symmetry.space_group_name_H-M   'P 1'
#
loop_
_entity.id
_entity.type
_entity.pdbx_description
1 polymer ?
#
loop_
_entity_poly.entity_id
_entity_poly.type
_entity_poly.pdbx_seq_one_letter_code
_entity_poly.pdbx_strand_id
1 'polypeptide(L)'
;MNPIRLKGLTPDEFERLCLELVTRSFKAENATRRGGVSDPDQGIDIEAMIGSNSVGVQCKTGRLTVGALRETLRHLIHYPHLLDRFILMCAQHPVPSALDDFRHWSSTAETITGSIAAVELWDPDRIASELDAYPGVLEKITEASRGPVFGVPIPRSSHFAGREAEIRQLNDLLERKNGTPKAVSIVGLAGIGKTSLAAEYAHRSRYSFPGGIYWLNGQEGILPQFARLALSHGIAQPDTKTAIAARAFLEALRKGQRALIIIDDLDRPSLLNEPLVGNLSLADCGCEILITSRFAGLSASGVLRQQLETLSESDAMSLFTQVSNRPEIKDSATPEHKEALKLCRELGYLPLAINLAGSYLALESQQSVGDYLEKLKSLGTLTSIDESEASALHLNRHAEKSVAGSLKRAYESIRDEEAKKLFQILSLLPEDQVVTSETVPLLLGRFGNGKVKKAIAWLKNSGFIHFDEEGRIQLHPIVKSYGSSILTPDDRAHLATSVGESLKENIIRTIDPERRPKEQEIPTSKVFLCYAGPDREQVEQLYERLQRDGFSPWMDKKSLVPGQDWRLEIRRSIETADFFIACISRHFQKRTYGHKEIKSALEVLDMMPDGAIFLIPTRLEQCTVDDRIASRQWVDLFKPDGYEMLLKALKAK
;
A
#
# COMPACT_ATOMS: atom_id res chain seq x y z
N MET A 1 33.45 7.43 -15.10
CA MET A 1 32.38 8.28 -14.57
C MET A 1 31.26 7.34 -14.16
N ASN A 2 30.89 7.35 -12.88
CA ASN A 2 29.83 6.48 -12.34
C ASN A 2 28.49 6.93 -12.94
N PRO A 3 27.61 6.04 -13.42
CA PRO A 3 26.28 6.46 -13.83
C PRO A 3 25.59 7.10 -12.62
N ILE A 4 25.27 8.39 -12.76
CA ILE A 4 24.64 9.19 -11.73
C ILE A 4 23.36 8.47 -11.28
N ARG A 5 23.29 8.13 -9.99
CA ARG A 5 22.12 7.45 -9.39
C ARG A 5 20.99 8.46 -9.22
N LEU A 6 20.29 8.78 -10.31
CA LEU A 6 18.92 9.34 -10.23
C LEU A 6 17.97 8.32 -9.57
N LYS A 7 18.32 7.02 -9.60
CA LYS A 7 17.67 5.96 -8.83
C LYS A 7 17.79 6.22 -7.33
N GLY A 8 16.65 6.54 -6.71
CA GLY A 8 16.52 6.75 -5.26
C GLY A 8 15.99 8.14 -4.89
N LEU A 9 15.93 9.08 -5.84
CA LEU A 9 15.32 10.38 -5.57
C LEU A 9 13.80 10.25 -5.41
N THR A 10 13.25 10.91 -4.39
CA THR A 10 11.80 11.07 -4.26
C THR A 10 11.26 11.97 -5.38
N PRO A 11 9.95 11.94 -5.69
CA PRO A 11 9.38 12.81 -6.71
C PRO A 11 9.69 14.31 -6.53
N ASP A 12 9.69 14.81 -5.29
CA ASP A 12 10.01 16.21 -4.99
C ASP A 12 11.51 16.50 -5.13
N GLU A 13 12.37 15.57 -4.73
CA GLU A 13 13.83 15.70 -4.95
C GLU A 13 14.16 15.79 -6.44
N PHE A 14 13.50 14.97 -7.25
CA PHE A 14 13.66 15.03 -8.69
C PHE A 14 13.11 16.33 -9.28
N GLU A 15 11.97 16.84 -8.80
CA GLU A 15 11.42 18.12 -9.26
C GLU A 15 12.32 19.30 -8.86
N ARG A 16 12.88 19.30 -7.65
CA ARG A 16 13.89 20.30 -7.23
C ARG A 16 15.16 20.22 -8.05
N LEU A 17 15.61 19.00 -8.37
CA LEU A 17 16.71 18.79 -9.30
C LEU A 17 16.42 19.42 -10.65
N CYS A 18 15.22 19.19 -11.20
CA CYS A 18 14.78 19.80 -12.46
C CYS A 18 14.74 21.33 -12.35
N LEU A 19 14.20 21.87 -11.27
CA LEU A 19 14.14 23.32 -11.03
C LEU A 19 15.55 23.95 -10.98
N GLU A 20 16.47 23.33 -10.25
CA GLU A 20 17.85 23.80 -10.12
C GLU A 20 18.59 23.70 -11.47
N LEU A 21 18.40 22.60 -12.21
CA LEU A 21 18.95 22.42 -13.55
C LEU A 21 18.42 23.45 -14.53
N VAL A 22 17.13 23.73 -14.52
CA VAL A 22 16.52 24.75 -15.39
C VAL A 22 17.08 26.14 -15.03
N THR A 23 17.13 26.46 -13.74
CA THR A 23 17.68 27.73 -13.25
C THR A 23 19.12 27.94 -13.72
N ARG A 24 19.96 26.91 -13.58
CA ARG A 24 21.39 26.99 -13.91
C ARG A 24 21.68 26.91 -15.39
N SER A 25 21.15 25.89 -16.06
CA SER A 25 21.44 25.60 -17.48
C SER A 25 20.94 26.73 -18.39
N PHE A 26 19.86 27.40 -17.98
CA PHE A 26 19.28 28.48 -18.75
C PHE A 26 19.53 29.88 -18.18
N LYS A 27 20.21 30.00 -17.03
CA LYS A 27 20.37 31.28 -16.30
C LYS A 27 19.04 32.01 -16.12
N ALA A 28 17.99 31.25 -15.79
CA ALA A 28 16.65 31.80 -15.69
C ALA A 28 16.56 32.81 -14.53
N GLU A 29 15.90 33.94 -14.78
CA GLU A 29 15.76 35.02 -13.79
C GLU A 29 14.73 34.66 -12.71
N ASN A 30 13.66 33.96 -13.12
CA ASN A 30 12.57 33.50 -12.26
C ASN A 30 12.14 32.10 -12.70
N ALA A 31 12.75 31.07 -12.11
CA ALA A 31 12.26 29.69 -12.23
C ALA A 31 11.41 29.38 -11.00
N THR A 32 10.15 29.02 -11.21
CA THR A 32 9.21 28.75 -10.14
C THR A 32 8.45 27.47 -10.40
N ARG A 33 8.25 26.70 -9.33
CA ARG A 33 7.28 25.62 -9.30
C ARG A 33 5.88 26.21 -9.44
N ARG A 34 5.06 25.71 -10.36
CA ARG A 34 3.61 26.00 -10.32
C ARG A 34 2.99 25.06 -9.30
N GLY A 35 2.55 25.62 -8.18
CA GLY A 35 1.98 24.86 -7.07
C GLY A 35 0.50 24.56 -7.29
N GLY A 36 0.15 23.27 -7.18
CA GLY A 36 -1.21 22.83 -6.97
C GLY A 36 -1.36 21.32 -7.01
N VAL A 37 -0.72 20.59 -6.09
CA VAL A 37 -0.96 19.15 -5.82
C VAL A 37 -0.59 18.22 -6.99
N SER A 38 0.16 17.16 -6.71
CA SER A 38 0.37 16.05 -7.65
C SER A 38 -1.01 15.43 -7.99
N ASP A 39 -1.61 15.95 -9.04
CA ASP A 39 -2.91 15.61 -9.61
C ASP A 39 -2.64 14.84 -10.91
N PRO A 40 -3.31 13.71 -11.17
CA PRO A 40 -3.28 13.05 -12.46
C PRO A 40 -3.72 13.95 -13.65
N ASP A 41 -4.23 15.16 -13.43
CA ASP A 41 -4.69 16.10 -14.46
C ASP A 41 -3.78 17.33 -14.78
N GLN A 42 -2.50 17.37 -14.36
CA GLN A 42 -1.67 18.60 -14.53
C GLN A 42 -0.55 18.57 -15.59
N GLY A 43 -0.44 19.72 -16.28
CA GLY A 43 0.61 20.08 -17.25
C GLY A 43 1.92 20.51 -16.60
N ILE A 44 2.54 21.59 -17.09
CA ILE A 44 3.91 22.02 -16.75
C ILE A 44 4.14 22.15 -15.23
N ASP A 45 5.13 21.41 -14.70
CA ASP A 45 5.49 21.41 -13.28
C ASP A 45 6.33 22.64 -12.90
N ILE A 46 7.19 23.10 -13.81
CA ILE A 46 8.11 24.21 -13.61
C ILE A 46 8.03 25.17 -14.78
N GLU A 47 7.84 26.46 -14.48
CA GLU A 47 7.99 27.53 -15.46
C GLU A 47 9.20 28.39 -15.13
N ALA A 48 9.93 28.77 -16.18
CA ALA A 48 11.08 29.65 -16.07
C ALA A 48 11.06 30.72 -17.16
N MET A 49 11.42 31.95 -16.78
CA MET A 49 11.64 33.05 -17.71
C MET A 49 13.13 33.26 -17.98
N ILE A 50 13.49 33.33 -19.26
CA ILE A 50 14.85 33.61 -19.74
C ILE A 50 14.79 34.86 -20.60
N GLY A 51 15.05 36.03 -20.00
CA GLY A 51 14.73 37.31 -20.64
C GLY A 51 13.24 37.40 -20.96
N SER A 52 12.88 37.53 -22.25
CA SER A 52 11.49 37.54 -22.72
C SER A 52 10.91 36.15 -22.99
N ASN A 53 11.71 35.08 -22.93
CA ASN A 53 11.28 33.75 -23.37
C ASN A 53 10.77 32.90 -22.21
N SER A 54 9.71 32.14 -22.46
CA SER A 54 9.11 31.21 -21.49
C SER A 54 9.57 29.77 -21.74
N VAL A 55 9.94 29.08 -20.66
CA VAL A 55 10.30 27.66 -20.68
C VAL A 55 9.39 26.90 -19.74
N GLY A 56 8.69 25.90 -20.28
CA GLY A 56 7.92 24.95 -19.50
C GLY A 56 8.66 23.64 -19.35
N VAL A 57 8.74 23.13 -18.13
CA VAL A 57 9.32 21.82 -17.84
C VAL A 57 8.29 20.92 -17.15
N GLN A 58 8.16 19.70 -17.69
CA GLN A 58 7.42 18.61 -17.08
C GLN A 58 8.39 17.56 -16.53
N CYS A 59 8.19 17.14 -15.30
CA CYS A 59 8.99 16.18 -14.56
C CYS A 59 8.24 14.84 -14.43
N LYS A 60 8.87 13.72 -14.79
CA LYS A 60 8.30 12.37 -14.62
C LYS A 60 9.27 11.45 -13.89
N THR A 61 8.86 10.98 -12.71
CA THR A 61 9.69 10.10 -11.85
C THR A 61 9.44 8.61 -12.07
N GLY A 62 8.23 8.27 -12.51
CA GLY A 62 7.88 6.93 -12.94
C GLY A 62 8.41 6.60 -14.34
N ARG A 63 8.34 5.32 -14.72
CA ARG A 63 8.67 4.88 -16.07
C ARG A 63 7.63 5.42 -17.07
N LEU A 64 8.07 6.25 -18.02
CA LEU A 64 7.18 6.89 -18.99
C LEU A 64 6.65 5.85 -20.01
N THR A 65 5.33 5.61 -19.99
CA THR A 65 4.60 4.76 -20.94
C THR A 65 3.95 5.61 -22.05
N VAL A 66 3.48 4.97 -23.13
CA VAL A 66 2.75 5.66 -24.21
C VAL A 66 1.50 6.37 -23.69
N GLY A 67 0.74 5.72 -22.79
CA GLY A 67 -0.46 6.31 -22.19
C GLY A 67 -0.13 7.56 -21.37
N ALA A 68 0.84 7.45 -20.46
CA ALA A 68 1.28 8.56 -19.61
C ALA A 68 1.85 9.73 -20.42
N LEU A 69 2.56 9.44 -21.53
CA LEU A 69 3.03 10.46 -22.44
C LEU A 69 1.85 11.18 -23.11
N ARG A 70 0.93 10.46 -23.74
CA ARG A 70 -0.21 11.07 -24.46
C ARG A 70 -1.08 11.93 -23.55
N GLU A 71 -1.26 11.50 -22.31
CA GLU A 71 -1.93 12.29 -21.28
C GLU A 71 -1.19 13.60 -21.02
N THR A 72 0.11 13.53 -20.72
CA THR A 72 0.99 14.71 -20.52
C THR A 72 0.89 15.70 -21.70
N LEU A 73 0.98 15.19 -22.93
CA LEU A 73 0.95 16.01 -24.14
C LEU A 73 -0.43 16.65 -24.38
N ARG A 74 -1.52 15.96 -24.00
CA ARG A 74 -2.89 16.51 -24.11
C ARG A 74 -3.05 17.76 -23.26
N HIS A 75 -2.51 17.77 -22.04
CA HIS A 75 -2.58 18.94 -21.16
C HIS A 75 -1.78 20.12 -21.70
N LEU A 76 -0.64 19.86 -22.34
CA LEU A 76 0.20 20.90 -22.92
C LEU A 76 -0.50 21.65 -24.07
N ILE A 77 -1.29 20.96 -24.89
CA ILE A 77 -2.08 21.59 -25.97
C ILE A 77 -3.06 22.63 -25.40
N HIS A 78 -3.61 22.35 -24.22
CA HIS A 78 -4.54 23.25 -23.54
C HIS A 78 -3.86 24.30 -22.67
N TYR A 79 -2.55 24.49 -22.82
CA TYR A 79 -1.82 25.48 -22.04
C TYR A 79 -2.17 26.91 -22.50
N PRO A 80 -2.55 27.82 -21.57
CA PRO A 80 -3.09 29.14 -21.93
C PRO A 80 -2.02 30.17 -22.32
N HIS A 81 -0.73 29.81 -22.27
CA HIS A 81 0.38 30.68 -22.60
C HIS A 81 1.26 30.07 -23.69
N LEU A 82 1.94 30.93 -24.44
CA LEU A 82 2.90 30.48 -25.45
C LEU A 82 4.17 30.08 -24.72
N LEU A 83 4.64 28.87 -24.99
CA LEU A 83 5.95 28.43 -24.57
C LEU A 83 6.92 28.59 -25.72
N ASP A 84 8.03 29.30 -25.48
CA ASP A 84 9.13 29.29 -26.43
C ASP A 84 9.87 27.94 -26.40
N ARG A 85 9.87 27.27 -25.25
CA ARG A 85 10.49 25.95 -25.08
C ARG A 85 9.71 25.06 -24.12
N PHE A 86 9.61 23.77 -24.47
CA PHE A 86 9.09 22.72 -23.61
C PHE A 86 10.13 21.62 -23.39
N ILE A 87 10.31 21.20 -22.14
CA ILE A 87 11.26 20.14 -21.76
C ILE A 87 10.53 19.07 -20.95
N LEU A 88 10.58 17.82 -21.41
CA LEU A 88 10.14 16.66 -20.64
C LEU A 88 11.35 15.99 -19.98
N MET A 89 11.47 16.11 -18.66
CA MET A 89 12.54 15.52 -17.85
C MET A 89 12.07 14.22 -17.20
N CYS A 90 12.82 13.12 -17.39
CA CYS A 90 12.46 11.79 -16.93
C CYS A 90 13.53 11.19 -15.99
N ALA A 91 13.14 10.79 -14.78
CA ALA A 91 14.05 10.15 -13.81
C ALA A 91 14.40 8.71 -14.18
N GLN A 92 13.61 8.10 -15.06
CA GLN A 92 13.80 6.75 -15.59
C GLN A 92 13.73 6.78 -17.12
N HIS A 93 14.43 5.86 -17.78
CA HIS A 93 14.37 5.76 -19.25
C HIS A 93 12.93 5.45 -19.71
N PRO A 94 12.37 6.26 -20.62
CA PRO A 94 11.08 5.97 -21.25
C PRO A 94 11.07 4.62 -21.96
N VAL A 95 9.88 4.02 -22.12
CA VAL A 95 9.76 2.83 -22.98
C VAL A 95 10.00 3.21 -24.45
N PRO A 96 10.58 2.34 -25.29
CA PRO A 96 10.91 2.67 -26.68
C PRO A 96 9.73 3.23 -27.49
N SER A 97 8.55 2.65 -27.33
CA SER A 97 7.33 3.12 -28.00
C SER A 97 6.90 4.53 -27.59
N ALA A 98 7.18 4.95 -26.36
CA ALA A 98 6.91 6.32 -25.93
C ALA A 98 7.90 7.33 -26.55
N LEU A 99 9.15 6.92 -26.77
CA LEU A 99 10.14 7.76 -27.47
C LEU A 99 9.72 8.04 -28.91
N ASP A 100 9.21 7.02 -29.60
CA ASP A 100 8.75 7.18 -30.99
C ASP A 100 7.52 8.08 -31.08
N ASP A 101 6.54 7.90 -30.18
CA ASP A 101 5.37 8.80 -30.07
C ASP A 101 5.79 10.25 -29.75
N PHE A 102 6.76 10.44 -28.83
CA PHE A 102 7.25 11.78 -28.49
C PHE A 102 7.93 12.47 -29.68
N ARG A 103 8.75 11.75 -30.45
CA ARG A 103 9.42 12.28 -31.66
C ARG A 103 8.43 12.67 -32.75
N HIS A 104 7.35 11.91 -32.90
CA HIS A 104 6.30 12.25 -33.85
C HIS A 104 5.59 13.54 -33.42
N TRP A 105 5.16 13.60 -32.16
CA TRP A 105 4.44 14.75 -31.62
C TRP A 105 5.29 16.04 -31.58
N SER A 106 6.59 15.95 -31.27
CA SER A 106 7.44 17.13 -31.13
C SER A 106 7.53 17.99 -32.40
N SER A 107 7.27 17.40 -33.57
CA SER A 107 7.25 18.10 -34.86
C SER A 107 6.00 18.99 -35.07
N THR A 108 4.96 18.78 -34.27
CA THR A 108 3.66 19.46 -34.37
C THR A 108 3.21 20.01 -33.02
N ALA A 109 4.15 20.34 -32.14
CA ALA A 109 3.84 20.74 -30.76
C ALA A 109 3.25 22.16 -30.69
N GLU A 110 2.08 22.28 -30.06
CA GLU A 110 1.31 23.53 -29.97
C GLU A 110 0.71 23.70 -28.56
N THR A 111 0.43 24.96 -28.21
CA THR A 111 -0.42 25.39 -27.08
C THR A 111 -1.63 26.16 -27.61
N ILE A 112 -2.56 26.58 -26.73
CA ILE A 112 -3.74 27.38 -27.14
C ILE A 112 -3.34 28.66 -27.90
N THR A 113 -2.17 29.20 -27.59
CA THR A 113 -1.68 30.47 -28.13
C THR A 113 -0.78 30.32 -29.37
N GLY A 114 -0.39 29.09 -29.76
CA GLY A 114 0.43 28.84 -30.96
C GLY A 114 1.47 27.73 -30.80
N SER A 115 2.31 27.56 -31.82
CA SER A 115 3.33 26.50 -31.87
C SER A 115 4.53 26.77 -30.95
N ILE A 116 5.05 25.71 -30.33
CA ILE A 116 6.22 25.76 -29.44
C ILE A 116 7.49 25.70 -30.28
N ALA A 117 8.41 26.67 -30.11
CA ALA A 117 9.59 26.78 -30.96
C ALA A 117 10.65 25.68 -30.71
N ALA A 118 10.77 25.17 -29.48
CA ALA A 118 11.72 24.14 -29.12
C ALA A 118 11.12 23.10 -28.16
N VAL A 119 11.24 21.81 -28.50
CA VAL A 119 10.75 20.69 -27.69
C VAL A 119 11.86 19.69 -27.45
N GLU A 120 12.09 19.34 -26.19
CA GLU A 120 13.20 18.50 -25.78
C GLU A 120 12.77 17.39 -24.80
N LEU A 121 13.40 16.23 -24.93
CA LEU A 121 13.36 15.15 -23.92
C LEU A 121 14.71 15.09 -23.23
N TRP A 122 14.69 15.08 -21.90
CA TRP A 122 15.84 14.88 -21.05
C TRP A 122 15.64 13.57 -20.29
N ASP A 123 16.23 12.50 -20.80
CA ASP A 123 16.25 11.20 -20.15
C ASP A 123 17.37 11.15 -19.08
N PRO A 124 17.49 10.05 -18.32
CA PRO A 124 18.49 9.94 -17.26
C PRO A 124 19.93 10.25 -17.71
N ASP A 125 20.30 9.86 -18.93
CA ASP A 125 21.65 10.07 -19.46
C ASP A 125 21.88 11.55 -19.78
N ARG A 126 20.89 12.22 -20.39
CA ARG A 126 20.98 13.66 -20.65
C ARG A 126 21.01 14.48 -19.36
N ILE A 127 20.18 14.14 -18.38
CA ILE A 127 20.17 14.79 -17.05
C ILE A 127 21.53 14.61 -16.38
N ALA A 128 22.10 13.40 -16.45
CA ALA A 128 23.43 13.13 -15.92
C ALA A 128 24.50 14.01 -16.58
N SER A 129 24.46 14.15 -17.91
CA SER A 129 25.40 15.00 -18.65
C SER A 129 25.30 16.48 -18.26
N GLU A 130 24.10 16.99 -17.98
CA GLU A 130 23.92 18.38 -17.51
C GLU A 130 24.45 18.56 -16.08
N LEU A 131 24.31 17.52 -15.24
CA LEU A 131 24.80 17.55 -13.86
C LEU A 131 26.32 17.53 -13.74
N ASP A 132 27.03 16.97 -14.73
CA ASP A 132 28.49 17.01 -14.76
C ASP A 132 29.03 18.46 -14.75
N ALA A 133 28.26 19.44 -15.24
CA ALA A 133 28.61 20.86 -15.19
C ALA A 133 28.39 21.51 -13.81
N TYR A 134 27.67 20.85 -12.90
CA TYR A 134 27.28 21.38 -11.59
C TYR A 134 27.53 20.39 -10.43
N PRO A 135 28.80 19.99 -10.20
CA PRO A 135 29.15 19.09 -9.11
C PRO A 135 28.79 19.74 -7.77
N GLY A 136 27.88 19.11 -7.01
CA GLY A 136 27.36 19.60 -5.73
C GLY A 136 25.86 19.94 -5.72
N VAL A 137 25.20 20.04 -6.89
CA VAL A 137 23.73 20.19 -6.95
C VAL A 137 23.04 18.97 -6.35
N LEU A 138 23.46 17.77 -6.76
CA LEU A 138 22.94 16.51 -6.21
C LEU A 138 23.17 16.41 -4.70
N GLU A 139 24.39 16.69 -4.24
CA GLU A 139 24.74 16.64 -2.82
C GLU A 139 23.89 17.61 -2.00
N LYS A 140 23.75 18.86 -2.44
CA LYS A 140 22.89 19.88 -1.81
C LYS A 140 21.42 19.48 -1.79
N ILE A 141 20.92 18.87 -2.87
CA ILE A 141 19.55 18.35 -2.92
C ILE A 141 19.41 17.23 -1.91
N THR A 142 20.31 16.24 -1.90
CA THR A 142 20.27 15.09 -0.97
C THR A 142 20.51 15.46 0.49
N GLU A 143 21.34 16.47 0.80
CA GLU A 143 21.53 16.98 2.16
C GLU A 143 20.31 17.78 2.63
N ALA A 144 19.71 18.57 1.75
CA ALA A 144 18.39 19.20 1.98
C ALA A 144 17.22 18.19 1.97
N SER A 145 17.49 16.92 1.63
CA SER A 145 16.51 15.80 1.60
C SER A 145 16.35 15.09 2.93
N ARG A 146 17.01 15.53 4.01
CA ARG A 146 16.34 15.49 5.32
C ARG A 146 15.21 16.51 5.27
N GLY A 147 14.19 16.21 4.46
CA GLY A 147 13.05 17.09 4.24
C GLY A 147 12.36 17.44 5.56
N PRO A 148 11.37 18.35 5.52
CA PRO A 148 10.55 18.61 6.70
C PRO A 148 10.11 17.28 7.32
N VAL A 149 10.18 17.22 8.65
CA VAL A 149 9.78 16.02 9.41
C VAL A 149 8.41 15.61 8.94
N PHE A 150 8.26 14.36 8.53
CA PHE A 150 7.02 13.83 8.00
C PHE A 150 6.61 12.66 8.87
N GLY A 151 5.94 12.97 9.97
CA GLY A 151 5.47 12.00 10.95
C GLY A 151 4.08 11.50 10.63
N VAL A 152 3.78 11.20 9.37
CA VAL A 152 2.49 10.64 8.94
C VAL A 152 2.63 9.13 8.89
N PRO A 153 1.97 8.36 9.76
CA PRO A 153 2.14 6.91 9.80
C PRO A 153 1.47 6.23 8.61
N ILE A 154 0.52 6.88 7.93
CA ILE A 154 -0.27 6.25 6.88
C ILE A 154 0.44 6.44 5.54
N PRO A 155 0.84 5.36 4.84
CA PRO A 155 1.46 5.46 3.53
C PRO A 155 0.46 6.00 2.52
N ARG A 156 0.97 6.66 1.49
CA ARG A 156 0.13 7.17 0.41
C ARG A 156 -0.55 6.01 -0.33
N SER A 157 -1.86 6.09 -0.51
CA SER A 157 -2.63 5.05 -1.20
C SER A 157 -2.36 5.08 -2.72
N SER A 158 -2.12 3.92 -3.32
CA SER A 158 -2.01 3.75 -4.78
C SER A 158 -3.37 3.82 -5.50
N HIS A 159 -4.47 3.74 -4.75
CA HIS A 159 -5.84 3.68 -5.26
C HIS A 159 -6.70 4.82 -4.68
N PHE A 160 -6.08 5.95 -4.33
CA PHE A 160 -6.84 7.13 -3.93
C PHE A 160 -7.63 7.66 -5.14
N ALA A 161 -8.95 7.74 -5.01
CA ALA A 161 -9.85 8.15 -6.08
C ALA A 161 -10.91 9.11 -5.56
N GLY A 162 -11.26 10.08 -6.39
CA GLY A 162 -12.12 11.20 -6.02
C GLY A 162 -11.44 12.15 -5.02
N ARG A 163 -12.21 13.11 -4.50
CA ARG A 163 -11.81 14.06 -3.45
C ARG A 163 -10.90 15.22 -3.84
N GLU A 164 -10.69 15.46 -5.13
CA GLU A 164 -9.86 16.59 -5.59
C GLU A 164 -10.46 17.95 -5.18
N ALA A 165 -11.79 18.07 -5.18
CA ALA A 165 -12.46 19.28 -4.71
C ALA A 165 -12.24 19.50 -3.20
N GLU A 166 -12.32 18.44 -2.41
CA GLU A 166 -12.11 18.47 -0.97
C GLU A 166 -10.65 18.78 -0.61
N ILE A 167 -9.68 18.30 -1.37
CA ILE A 167 -8.27 18.66 -1.19
C ILE A 167 -8.04 20.14 -1.50
N ARG A 168 -8.62 20.66 -2.59
CA ARG A 168 -8.57 22.11 -2.89
C ARG A 168 -9.20 22.94 -1.77
N GLN A 169 -10.36 22.50 -1.27
CA GLN A 169 -11.02 23.17 -0.15
C GLN A 169 -10.15 23.15 1.13
N LEU A 170 -9.44 22.06 1.41
CA LEU A 170 -8.48 22.01 2.53
C LEU A 170 -7.36 23.04 2.37
N ASN A 171 -6.80 23.19 1.16
CA ASN A 171 -5.79 24.21 0.89
C ASN A 171 -6.32 25.61 1.19
N ASP A 172 -7.53 25.93 0.74
CA ASP A 172 -8.16 27.25 0.94
C ASP A 172 -8.47 27.50 2.43
N LEU A 173 -8.95 26.49 3.15
CA LEU A 173 -9.29 26.60 4.57
C LEU A 173 -8.05 26.71 5.48
N LEU A 174 -6.96 26.04 5.12
CA LEU A 174 -5.69 26.03 5.86
C LEU A 174 -4.74 27.16 5.42
N GLU A 175 -5.15 28.01 4.47
CA GLU A 175 -4.38 29.17 4.05
C GLU A 175 -4.28 30.22 5.17
N ARG A 176 -3.05 30.68 5.47
CA ARG A 176 -2.81 31.73 6.47
C ARG A 176 -3.23 33.10 5.95
N LYS A 177 -4.44 33.52 6.25
CA LYS A 177 -4.83 34.93 6.09
C LYS A 177 -4.15 35.77 7.19
N ASN A 178 -3.34 36.75 6.78
CA ASN A 178 -2.59 37.64 7.69
C ASN A 178 -1.62 36.92 8.65
N GLY A 179 -1.10 35.75 8.26
CA GLY A 179 -0.15 34.97 9.06
C GLY A 179 -0.77 34.19 10.22
N THR A 180 -2.09 34.21 10.39
CA THR A 180 -2.79 33.47 11.46
C THR A 180 -2.96 31.99 11.10
N PRO A 181 -2.48 31.03 11.93
CA PRO A 181 -2.74 29.60 11.71
C PRO A 181 -4.23 29.27 11.83
N LYS A 182 -4.67 28.23 11.13
CA LYS A 182 -6.07 27.78 11.09
C LYS A 182 -6.19 26.34 11.57
N ALA A 183 -7.32 26.06 12.22
CA ALA A 183 -7.75 24.71 12.56
C ALA A 183 -8.92 24.31 11.66
N VAL A 184 -8.87 23.14 11.04
CA VAL A 184 -9.93 22.57 10.22
C VAL A 184 -10.29 21.19 10.74
N SER A 185 -11.59 20.91 10.89
CA SER A 185 -12.10 19.59 11.24
C SER A 185 -12.80 18.96 10.03
N ILE A 186 -12.26 17.85 9.55
CA ILE A 186 -12.88 16.96 8.57
C ILE A 186 -13.88 16.08 9.31
N VAL A 187 -15.15 16.25 8.99
CA VAL A 187 -16.23 15.49 9.62
C VAL A 187 -17.00 14.67 8.58
N GLY A 188 -17.57 13.56 9.02
CA GLY A 188 -18.30 12.67 8.12
C GLY A 188 -18.42 11.26 8.70
N LEU A 189 -19.10 10.39 7.97
CA LEU A 189 -19.46 9.06 8.45
C LEU A 189 -18.24 8.17 8.68
N ALA A 190 -18.43 7.11 9.45
CA ALA A 190 -17.39 6.09 9.61
C ALA A 190 -17.13 5.41 8.25
N GLY A 191 -15.87 5.22 7.87
CA GLY A 191 -15.51 4.62 6.58
C GLY A 191 -15.67 5.54 5.34
N ILE A 192 -16.03 6.82 5.53
CA ILE A 192 -16.19 7.81 4.45
C ILE A 192 -14.86 8.29 3.85
N GLY A 193 -13.73 8.00 4.52
CA GLY A 193 -12.38 8.38 4.07
C GLY A 193 -11.77 9.62 4.73
N LYS A 194 -12.22 10.07 5.91
CA LYS A 194 -11.64 11.24 6.61
C LYS A 194 -10.13 11.12 6.83
N THR A 195 -9.70 10.02 7.44
CA THR A 195 -8.30 9.68 7.72
C THR A 195 -7.49 9.57 6.43
N SER A 196 -8.05 8.92 5.40
CA SER A 196 -7.41 8.82 4.07
C SER A 196 -7.25 10.18 3.40
N LEU A 197 -8.24 11.07 3.50
CA LEU A 197 -8.14 12.43 2.98
C LEU A 197 -7.09 13.25 3.72
N ALA A 198 -7.02 13.15 5.06
CA ALA A 198 -6.00 13.83 5.85
C ALA A 198 -4.59 13.35 5.49
N ALA A 199 -4.41 12.03 5.33
CA ALA A 199 -3.14 11.45 4.90
C ALA A 199 -2.77 11.90 3.47
N GLU A 200 -3.70 11.82 2.52
CA GLU A 200 -3.44 12.25 1.13
C GLU A 200 -3.12 13.76 1.06
N TYR A 201 -3.84 14.59 1.82
CA TYR A 201 -3.51 16.01 1.96
C TYR A 201 -2.10 16.21 2.52
N ALA A 202 -1.73 15.48 3.58
CA ALA A 202 -0.39 15.56 4.16
C ALA A 202 0.71 15.19 3.16
N HIS A 203 0.53 14.09 2.42
CA HIS A 203 1.46 13.66 1.37
C HIS A 203 1.58 14.72 0.27
N ARG A 204 0.46 15.28 -0.19
CA ARG A 204 0.43 16.32 -1.24
C ARG A 204 0.96 17.67 -0.79
N SER A 205 0.88 17.99 0.51
CA SER A 205 1.26 19.29 1.08
C SER A 205 2.53 19.25 1.92
N ARG A 206 3.25 18.12 1.98
CA ARG A 206 4.46 17.90 2.79
C ARG A 206 5.41 19.09 2.81
N TYR A 207 5.68 19.67 1.64
CA TYR A 207 6.64 20.75 1.48
C TYR A 207 6.07 22.15 1.68
N SER A 208 4.74 22.28 1.78
CA SER A 208 4.06 23.50 2.23
C SER A 208 4.23 23.73 3.74
N PHE A 209 4.75 22.73 4.46
CA PHE A 209 4.99 22.74 5.92
C PHE A 209 6.46 22.47 6.24
N PRO A 210 7.37 23.44 6.02
CA PRO A 210 8.81 23.28 6.25
C PRO A 210 9.19 22.96 7.70
N GLY A 211 8.35 23.32 8.68
CA GLY A 211 8.51 22.93 10.09
C GLY A 211 8.07 21.49 10.42
N GLY A 212 7.55 20.77 9.42
CA GLY A 212 7.13 19.38 9.53
C GLY A 212 5.61 19.18 9.58
N ILE A 213 5.20 17.93 9.37
CA ILE A 213 3.85 17.42 9.58
C ILE A 213 3.92 16.37 10.70
N TYR A 214 3.08 16.54 11.71
CA TYR A 214 3.03 15.69 12.90
C TYR A 214 1.65 15.06 13.02
N TRP A 215 1.58 13.73 13.11
CA TRP A 215 0.33 13.00 13.28
C TRP A 215 0.16 12.54 14.73
N LEU A 216 -1.00 12.84 15.31
CA LEU A 216 -1.38 12.49 16.67
C LEU A 216 -2.66 11.66 16.66
N ASN A 217 -2.74 10.69 17.56
CA ASN A 217 -3.96 9.94 17.81
C ASN A 217 -4.86 10.73 18.78
N GLY A 218 -6.04 11.13 18.33
CA GLY A 218 -7.03 11.89 19.10
C GLY A 218 -7.77 11.09 20.17
N GLN A 219 -7.70 9.75 20.12
CA GLN A 219 -8.25 8.84 21.13
C GLN A 219 -7.27 8.59 22.29
N GLU A 220 -5.99 8.94 22.11
CA GLU A 220 -4.96 8.86 23.15
C GLU A 220 -4.74 10.20 23.86
N GLY A 221 -4.04 10.16 25.01
CA GLY A 221 -3.59 11.38 25.66
C GLY A 221 -2.65 12.20 24.77
N ILE A 222 -3.04 13.42 24.41
CA ILE A 222 -2.25 14.30 23.53
C ILE A 222 -0.90 14.72 24.15
N LEU A 223 -0.88 15.02 25.46
CA LEU A 223 0.31 15.52 26.15
C LEU A 223 1.49 14.53 26.12
N PRO A 224 1.32 13.22 26.43
CA PRO A 224 2.36 12.22 26.22
C PRO A 224 2.92 12.16 24.79
N GLN A 225 2.09 12.37 23.77
CA GLN A 225 2.54 12.31 22.38
C GLN A 225 3.49 13.46 22.05
N PHE A 226 3.19 14.68 22.50
CA PHE A 226 4.13 15.80 22.37
C PHE A 226 5.43 15.61 23.14
N ALA A 227 5.39 14.95 24.30
CA ALA A 227 6.60 14.60 25.01
C ALA A 227 7.46 13.60 24.21
N ARG A 228 6.84 12.58 23.58
CA ARG A 228 7.55 11.65 22.67
C ARG A 228 8.18 12.40 21.49
N LEU A 229 7.46 13.36 20.90
CA LEU A 229 7.99 14.21 19.84
C LEU A 229 9.19 15.04 20.33
N ALA A 230 9.10 15.65 21.51
CA ALA A 230 10.21 16.38 22.13
C ALA A 230 11.49 15.53 22.26
N LEU A 231 11.35 14.27 22.67
CA LEU A 231 12.47 13.33 22.78
C LEU A 231 13.04 12.98 21.40
N SER A 232 12.19 12.59 20.44
CA SER A 232 12.63 12.20 19.10
C SER A 232 13.31 13.32 18.30
N HIS A 233 12.99 14.58 18.61
CA HIS A 233 13.60 15.76 18.01
C HIS A 233 14.81 16.30 18.81
N GLY A 234 15.21 15.63 19.91
CA GLY A 234 16.32 16.07 20.75
C GLY A 234 16.06 17.36 21.53
N ILE A 235 14.80 17.77 21.66
CA ILE A 235 14.38 18.95 22.44
C ILE A 235 14.33 18.63 23.94
N ALA A 236 14.05 17.37 24.30
CA ALA A 236 14.01 16.89 25.67
C ALA A 236 14.87 15.63 25.83
N GLN A 237 15.29 15.36 27.07
CA GLN A 237 16.01 14.13 27.44
C GLN A 237 15.06 13.09 28.03
N PRO A 238 15.38 11.78 27.98
CA PRO A 238 14.47 10.70 28.43
C PRO A 238 13.96 10.81 29.88
N ASP A 239 14.70 11.48 30.76
CA ASP A 239 14.35 11.74 32.17
C ASP A 239 13.50 13.00 32.37
N THR A 240 13.26 13.77 31.30
CA THR A 240 12.46 15.00 31.36
C THR A 240 10.98 14.66 31.62
N LYS A 241 10.38 15.31 32.62
CA LYS A 241 8.95 15.14 32.93
C LYS A 241 8.08 15.45 31.71
N THR A 242 7.07 14.61 31.47
CA THR A 242 6.15 14.68 30.31
C THR A 242 5.63 16.09 30.04
N ALA A 243 5.13 16.80 31.05
CA ALA A 243 4.61 18.15 30.89
C ALA A 243 5.68 19.16 30.44
N ILE A 244 6.91 19.04 30.96
CA ILE A 244 8.03 19.94 30.59
C ILE A 244 8.45 19.66 29.14
N ALA A 245 8.61 18.39 28.79
CA ALA A 245 8.97 17.98 27.43
C ALA A 245 7.93 18.43 26.40
N ALA A 246 6.64 18.16 26.65
CA ALA A 246 5.56 18.57 25.77
C ALA A 246 5.48 20.09 25.60
N ARG A 247 5.64 20.85 26.70
CA ARG A 247 5.69 22.31 26.65
C ARG A 247 6.84 22.81 25.79
N ALA A 248 8.05 22.27 25.98
CA ALA A 248 9.22 22.67 25.20
C ALA A 248 9.01 22.44 23.69
N PHE A 249 8.37 21.33 23.31
CA PHE A 249 8.04 21.05 21.91
C PHE A 249 7.01 22.03 21.33
N LEU A 250 5.92 22.31 22.07
CA LEU A 250 4.92 23.28 21.64
C LEU A 250 5.50 24.70 21.49
N GLU A 251 6.39 25.10 22.39
CA GLU A 251 7.11 26.38 22.28
C GLU A 251 8.08 26.41 21.09
N ALA A 252 8.73 25.27 20.78
CA ALA A 252 9.60 25.13 19.61
C ALA A 252 8.79 25.25 18.31
N LEU A 253 7.63 24.60 18.21
CA LEU A 253 6.70 24.73 17.10
C LEU A 253 6.26 26.18 16.89
N ARG A 254 5.89 26.87 17.98
CA ARG A 254 5.42 28.27 17.94
C ARG A 254 6.48 29.25 17.43
N LYS A 255 7.76 29.00 17.73
CA LYS A 255 8.89 29.82 17.26
C LYS A 255 9.47 29.36 15.92
N GLY A 256 9.07 28.17 15.48
CA GLY A 256 9.63 27.48 14.33
C GLY A 256 9.02 27.92 13.00
N GLN A 257 9.34 27.15 11.97
CA GLN A 257 8.75 27.29 10.65
C GLN A 257 7.30 26.76 10.62
N ARG A 258 6.56 27.13 9.58
CA ARG A 258 5.18 26.67 9.35
C ARG A 258 5.10 25.13 9.39
N ALA A 259 4.26 24.60 10.27
CA ALA A 259 4.08 23.16 10.49
C ALA A 259 2.58 22.80 10.54
N LEU A 260 2.27 21.54 10.22
CA LEU A 260 0.92 20.98 10.30
C LEU A 260 0.84 19.94 11.43
N ILE A 261 -0.17 20.05 12.28
CA ILE A 261 -0.52 19.01 13.25
C ILE A 261 -1.82 18.35 12.78
N ILE A 262 -1.77 17.04 12.54
CA ILE A 262 -2.94 16.24 12.23
C ILE A 262 -3.34 15.48 13.49
N ILE A 263 -4.58 15.64 13.94
CA ILE A 263 -5.14 14.89 15.07
C ILE A 263 -6.26 14.00 14.53
N ASP A 264 -5.96 12.72 14.39
CA ASP A 264 -6.88 11.74 13.81
C ASP A 264 -7.83 11.18 14.87
N ASP A 265 -9.11 11.07 14.52
CA ASP A 265 -10.19 10.57 15.36
C ASP A 265 -10.34 11.35 16.68
N LEU A 266 -10.38 12.68 16.62
CA LEU A 266 -10.65 13.52 17.81
C LEU A 266 -12.14 13.84 17.90
N ASP A 267 -12.81 13.23 18.88
CA ASP A 267 -14.25 13.42 19.11
C ASP A 267 -14.57 14.59 20.07
N ARG A 268 -13.59 15.43 20.39
CA ARG A 268 -13.77 16.65 21.20
C ARG A 268 -12.90 17.81 20.72
N PRO A 269 -13.32 18.55 19.67
CA PRO A 269 -12.55 19.68 19.13
C PRO A 269 -12.33 20.84 20.11
N SER A 270 -13.12 20.96 21.18
CA SER A 270 -12.94 22.00 22.21
C SER A 270 -11.56 21.92 22.90
N LEU A 271 -10.96 20.73 22.92
CA LEU A 271 -9.63 20.47 23.49
C LEU A 271 -8.55 21.38 22.88
N LEU A 272 -8.75 21.86 21.64
CA LEU A 272 -7.78 22.74 20.99
C LEU A 272 -7.54 24.05 21.76
N ASN A 273 -8.59 24.57 22.40
CA ASN A 273 -8.56 25.84 23.12
C ASN A 273 -8.39 25.65 24.64
N GLU A 274 -8.50 24.42 25.13
CA GLU A 274 -8.32 24.12 26.55
C GLU A 274 -6.81 24.15 26.90
N PRO A 275 -6.43 24.63 28.10
CA PRO A 275 -5.03 24.60 28.51
C PRO A 275 -4.51 23.16 28.56
N LEU A 276 -3.53 22.85 27.69
CA LEU A 276 -2.93 21.52 27.61
C LEU A 276 -1.78 21.37 28.61
N VAL A 277 -0.94 22.40 28.74
CA VAL A 277 0.15 22.45 29.72
C VAL A 277 0.40 23.87 30.22
N GLY A 278 0.16 24.10 31.52
CA GLY A 278 0.15 25.45 32.07
C GLY A 278 -0.96 26.26 31.39
N ASN A 279 -0.59 27.37 30.74
CA ASN A 279 -1.52 28.24 30.00
C ASN A 279 -1.41 28.07 28.48
N LEU A 280 -0.62 27.12 27.97
CA LEU A 280 -0.48 26.85 26.54
C LEU A 280 -1.55 25.86 26.09
N SER A 281 -2.39 26.27 25.15
CA SER A 281 -3.31 25.39 24.41
C SER A 281 -2.68 24.93 23.09
N LEU A 282 -3.34 23.99 22.41
CA LEU A 282 -2.95 23.57 21.06
C LEU A 282 -3.13 24.70 20.04
N ALA A 283 -4.18 25.50 20.17
CA ALA A 283 -4.41 26.66 19.29
C ALA A 283 -3.26 27.69 19.39
N ASP A 284 -2.54 27.74 20.52
CA ASP A 284 -1.41 28.66 20.75
C ASP A 284 -0.07 28.17 20.17
N CYS A 285 -0.01 26.97 19.59
CA CYS A 285 1.25 26.36 19.13
C CYS A 285 1.80 26.95 17.82
N GLY A 286 1.08 27.85 17.15
CA GLY A 286 1.54 28.50 15.92
C GLY A 286 1.46 27.64 14.65
N CYS A 287 0.88 26.44 14.75
CA CYS A 287 0.73 25.48 13.65
C CYS A 287 -0.69 25.50 13.07
N GLU A 288 -0.80 25.13 11.80
CA GLU A 288 -2.05 24.67 11.22
C GLU A 288 -2.45 23.35 11.88
N ILE A 289 -3.75 23.16 12.11
CA ILE A 289 -4.28 21.96 12.74
C ILE A 289 -5.35 21.35 11.83
N LEU A 290 -5.19 20.08 11.49
CA LEU A 290 -6.19 19.30 10.79
C LEU A 290 -6.71 18.21 11.72
N ILE A 291 -8.02 18.16 11.92
CA ILE A 291 -8.68 17.16 12.75
C ILE A 291 -9.50 16.25 11.86
N THR A 292 -9.54 14.95 12.18
CA THR A 292 -10.63 14.09 11.68
C THR A 292 -11.55 13.76 12.85
N SER A 293 -12.87 13.81 12.63
CA SER A 293 -13.85 13.55 13.69
C SER A 293 -15.10 12.86 13.14
N ARG A 294 -15.73 12.00 13.95
CA ARG A 294 -16.99 11.34 13.61
C ARG A 294 -18.20 12.22 13.94
N PHE A 295 -18.04 13.18 14.86
CA PHE A 295 -19.16 13.97 15.38
C PHE A 295 -19.29 15.32 14.70
N ALA A 296 -20.29 15.42 13.83
CA ALA A 296 -20.74 16.65 13.20
C ALA A 296 -21.28 17.73 14.19
N GLY A 297 -21.62 17.35 15.43
CA GLY A 297 -22.36 18.21 16.36
C GLY A 297 -21.51 19.11 17.27
N LEU A 298 -20.21 18.88 17.37
CA LEU A 298 -19.33 19.60 18.29
C LEU A 298 -18.61 20.72 17.55
N SER A 299 -19.20 21.92 17.56
CA SER A 299 -18.54 23.13 17.05
C SER A 299 -17.63 23.69 18.12
N ALA A 300 -16.33 23.79 17.83
CA ALA A 300 -15.37 24.52 18.66
C ALA A 300 -15.10 25.90 18.06
N SER A 301 -15.02 26.93 18.90
CA SER A 301 -14.66 28.28 18.46
C SER A 301 -13.31 28.26 17.75
N GLY A 302 -13.22 28.92 16.60
CA GLY A 302 -11.99 29.02 15.81
C GLY A 302 -11.65 27.79 14.95
N VAL A 303 -12.46 26.73 14.97
CA VAL A 303 -12.27 25.53 14.15
C VAL A 303 -13.21 25.56 12.95
N LEU A 304 -12.66 25.66 11.75
CA LEU A 304 -13.39 25.56 10.50
C LEU A 304 -13.82 24.11 10.27
N ARG A 305 -14.94 23.91 9.57
CA ARG A 305 -15.49 22.58 9.31
C ARG A 305 -15.49 22.28 7.83
N GLN A 306 -15.06 21.07 7.48
CA GLN A 306 -15.24 20.49 6.17
C GLN A 306 -16.05 19.20 6.29
N GLN A 307 -17.25 19.21 5.73
CA GLN A 307 -18.11 18.04 5.70
C GLN A 307 -17.73 17.15 4.51
N LEU A 308 -17.46 15.87 4.79
CA LEU A 308 -17.33 14.84 3.77
C LEU A 308 -18.66 14.15 3.54
N GLU A 309 -19.03 14.10 2.27
CA GLU A 309 -20.15 13.32 1.75
C GLU A 309 -19.66 11.98 1.19
N THR A 310 -20.56 11.11 0.75
CA THR A 310 -20.19 9.89 0.02
C THR A 310 -19.54 10.22 -1.32
N LEU A 311 -18.90 9.23 -1.96
CA LEU A 311 -18.32 9.45 -3.28
C LEU A 311 -19.40 9.72 -4.32
N SER A 312 -19.05 10.49 -5.35
CA SER A 312 -19.85 10.56 -6.57
C SER A 312 -19.93 9.18 -7.23
N GLU A 313 -20.95 8.94 -8.06
CA GLU A 313 -21.09 7.69 -8.80
C GLU A 313 -19.84 7.40 -9.66
N SER A 314 -19.28 8.41 -10.32
CA SER A 314 -18.06 8.29 -11.13
C SER A 314 -16.83 7.95 -10.29
N ASP A 315 -16.65 8.60 -9.13
CA ASP A 315 -15.49 8.33 -8.27
C ASP A 315 -15.59 6.95 -7.60
N ALA A 316 -16.81 6.56 -7.19
CA ALA A 316 -17.08 5.24 -6.65
C ALA A 316 -16.78 4.14 -7.66
N MET A 317 -17.20 4.31 -8.92
CA MET A 317 -16.90 3.40 -10.02
C MET A 317 -15.40 3.36 -10.35
N SER A 318 -14.73 4.52 -10.33
CA SER A 318 -13.28 4.60 -10.53
C SER A 318 -12.52 3.83 -9.44
N LEU A 319 -12.86 4.06 -8.17
CA LEU A 319 -12.31 3.34 -7.03
C LEU A 319 -12.57 1.84 -7.14
N PHE A 320 -13.82 1.43 -7.40
CA PHE A 320 -14.18 0.02 -7.52
C PHE A 320 -13.43 -0.68 -8.65
N THR A 321 -13.30 -0.03 -9.80
CA THR A 321 -12.56 -0.55 -10.95
C THR A 321 -11.08 -0.78 -10.62
N GLN A 322 -10.45 0.17 -9.94
CA GLN A 322 -9.05 0.07 -9.52
C GLN A 322 -8.85 -1.06 -8.51
N VAL A 323 -9.69 -1.12 -7.49
CA VAL A 323 -9.52 -2.06 -6.37
C VAL A 323 -9.94 -3.48 -6.72
N SER A 324 -10.94 -3.65 -7.59
CA SER A 324 -11.34 -4.98 -8.11
C SER A 324 -10.39 -5.54 -9.17
N ASN A 325 -9.48 -4.72 -9.70
CA ASN A 325 -8.56 -5.05 -10.78
C ASN A 325 -9.27 -5.60 -12.04
N ARG A 326 -10.42 -4.99 -12.39
CA ARG A 326 -11.27 -5.38 -13.53
C ARG A 326 -11.41 -4.23 -14.52
N PRO A 327 -10.45 -4.03 -15.44
CA PRO A 327 -10.45 -2.89 -16.37
C PRO A 327 -11.67 -2.86 -17.30
N GLU A 328 -12.30 -4.00 -17.57
CA GLU A 328 -13.53 -4.14 -18.37
C GLU A 328 -14.71 -3.34 -17.81
N ILE A 329 -14.73 -3.05 -16.49
CA ILE A 329 -15.76 -2.22 -15.85
C ILE A 329 -15.72 -0.78 -16.38
N LYS A 330 -14.60 -0.32 -16.95
CA LYS A 330 -14.53 1.03 -17.56
C LYS A 330 -15.43 1.17 -18.78
N ASP A 331 -15.73 0.08 -19.48
CA ASP A 331 -16.60 0.12 -20.64
C ASP A 331 -18.07 0.05 -20.23
N SER A 332 -18.76 1.19 -20.34
CA SER A 332 -20.19 1.34 -20.01
C SER A 332 -21.13 0.40 -20.78
N ALA A 333 -20.69 -0.17 -21.91
CA ALA A 333 -21.48 -1.12 -22.68
C ALA A 333 -21.53 -2.52 -22.05
N THR A 334 -20.62 -2.84 -21.13
CA THR A 334 -20.50 -4.18 -20.55
C THR A 334 -21.59 -4.47 -19.50
N PRO A 335 -22.06 -5.72 -19.37
CA PRO A 335 -22.93 -6.14 -18.27
C PRO A 335 -22.29 -5.90 -16.90
N GLU A 336 -20.98 -6.17 -16.79
CA GLU A 336 -20.18 -5.97 -15.58
C GLU A 336 -20.19 -4.51 -15.10
N HIS A 337 -20.13 -3.53 -16.01
CA HIS A 337 -20.26 -2.12 -15.63
C HIS A 337 -21.61 -1.83 -14.97
N LYS A 338 -22.70 -2.35 -15.54
CA LYS A 338 -24.05 -2.14 -14.99
C LYS A 338 -24.22 -2.79 -13.62
N GLU A 339 -23.68 -3.99 -13.42
CA GLU A 339 -23.71 -4.66 -12.12
C GLU A 339 -22.80 -3.98 -11.09
N ALA A 340 -21.63 -3.47 -11.51
CA ALA A 340 -20.75 -2.66 -10.67
C ALA A 340 -21.42 -1.36 -10.23
N LEU A 341 -22.15 -0.69 -11.12
CA LEU A 341 -22.91 0.51 -10.79
C LEU A 341 -23.97 0.23 -9.72
N LYS A 342 -24.75 -0.84 -9.90
CA LYS A 342 -25.73 -1.29 -8.90
C LYS A 342 -25.06 -1.63 -7.59
N LEU A 343 -23.93 -2.34 -7.61
CA LEU A 343 -23.18 -2.67 -6.41
C LEU A 343 -22.67 -1.42 -5.68
N CYS A 344 -22.05 -0.47 -6.37
CA CYS A 344 -21.58 0.78 -5.77
C CYS A 344 -22.73 1.57 -5.12
N ARG A 345 -23.90 1.61 -5.76
CA ARG A 345 -25.12 2.21 -5.19
C ARG A 345 -25.57 1.50 -3.93
N GLU A 346 -25.58 0.18 -3.94
CA GLU A 346 -25.99 -0.67 -2.82
C GLU A 346 -24.97 -0.62 -1.66
N LEU A 347 -23.71 -0.33 -1.97
CA LEU A 347 -22.67 -0.02 -0.98
C LEU A 347 -22.73 1.44 -0.48
N GLY A 348 -23.75 2.21 -0.90
CA GLY A 348 -23.97 3.60 -0.50
C GLY A 348 -22.85 4.55 -0.94
N TYR A 349 -22.08 4.20 -1.96
CA TYR A 349 -20.91 4.94 -2.44
C TYR A 349 -19.85 5.22 -1.35
N LEU A 350 -19.75 4.32 -0.36
CA LEU A 350 -18.79 4.44 0.75
C LEU A 350 -17.43 3.85 0.37
N PRO A 351 -16.33 4.62 0.47
CA PRO A 351 -14.99 4.14 0.10
C PRO A 351 -14.59 2.83 0.80
N LEU A 352 -14.86 2.68 2.10
CA LEU A 352 -14.51 1.46 2.82
C LEU A 352 -15.28 0.24 2.31
N ALA A 353 -16.59 0.38 2.11
CA ALA A 353 -17.44 -0.71 1.62
C ALA A 353 -17.03 -1.13 0.20
N ILE A 354 -16.76 -0.15 -0.66
CA ILE A 354 -16.26 -0.36 -2.03
C ILE A 354 -14.89 -1.05 -2.01
N ASN A 355 -13.96 -0.61 -1.16
CA ASN A 355 -12.65 -1.23 -1.04
C ASN A 355 -12.77 -2.70 -0.64
N LEU A 356 -13.59 -3.01 0.37
CA LEU A 356 -13.80 -4.39 0.83
C LEU A 356 -14.41 -5.29 -0.26
N ALA A 357 -15.46 -4.81 -0.93
CA ALA A 357 -16.10 -5.55 -2.02
C ALA A 357 -15.18 -5.72 -3.23
N GLY A 358 -14.47 -4.65 -3.63
CA GLY A 358 -13.50 -4.68 -4.72
C GLY A 358 -12.34 -5.63 -4.44
N SER A 359 -11.74 -5.54 -3.25
CA SER A 359 -10.61 -6.37 -2.83
C SER A 359 -10.99 -7.86 -2.81
N TYR A 360 -12.19 -8.15 -2.30
CA TYR A 360 -12.75 -9.49 -2.36
C TYR A 360 -12.91 -10.01 -3.81
N LEU A 361 -13.46 -9.19 -4.70
CA LEU A 361 -13.67 -9.57 -6.11
C LEU A 361 -12.36 -9.66 -6.91
N ALA A 362 -11.30 -8.98 -6.49
CA ALA A 362 -9.96 -9.14 -7.03
C ALA A 362 -9.38 -10.53 -6.66
N LEU A 363 -9.60 -10.98 -5.42
CA LEU A 363 -9.17 -12.30 -4.95
C LEU A 363 -10.01 -13.44 -5.56
N GLU A 364 -11.34 -13.32 -5.55
CA GLU A 364 -12.27 -14.30 -6.13
C GLU A 364 -12.59 -13.93 -7.58
N SER A 365 -11.55 -13.87 -8.43
CA SER A 365 -11.63 -13.41 -9.83
C SER A 365 -12.64 -14.16 -10.71
N GLN A 366 -13.02 -15.39 -10.35
CA GLN A 366 -14.03 -16.17 -11.06
C GLN A 366 -15.47 -15.78 -10.73
N GLN A 367 -15.68 -15.04 -9.63
CA GLN A 367 -17.01 -14.60 -9.22
C GLN A 367 -17.41 -13.33 -9.98
N SER A 368 -18.59 -13.32 -10.58
CA SER A 368 -19.11 -12.10 -11.23
C SER A 368 -19.53 -11.04 -10.20
N VAL A 369 -19.59 -9.79 -10.64
CA VAL A 369 -20.08 -8.69 -9.80
C VAL A 369 -21.56 -8.91 -9.43
N GLY A 370 -22.36 -9.41 -10.38
CA GLY A 370 -23.77 -9.76 -10.16
C GLY A 370 -23.96 -10.83 -9.09
N ASP A 371 -23.19 -11.92 -9.14
CA ASP A 371 -23.27 -12.99 -8.12
C ASP A 371 -22.91 -12.48 -6.73
N TYR A 372 -21.95 -11.56 -6.64
CA TYR A 372 -21.62 -10.90 -5.39
C TYR A 372 -22.80 -10.05 -4.90
N LEU A 373 -23.39 -9.25 -5.78
CA LEU A 373 -24.52 -8.40 -5.43
C LEU A 373 -25.72 -9.22 -4.91
N GLU A 374 -26.11 -10.29 -5.60
CA GLU A 374 -27.25 -11.14 -5.20
C GLU A 374 -27.05 -11.76 -3.82
N LYS A 375 -25.88 -12.35 -3.58
CA LYS A 375 -25.57 -12.91 -2.26
C LYS A 375 -25.58 -11.82 -1.19
N LEU A 376 -25.18 -10.57 -1.53
CA LEU A 376 -25.09 -9.48 -0.55
C LEU A 376 -26.51 -9.09 -0.08
N LYS A 377 -27.46 -9.11 -1.02
CA LYS A 377 -28.90 -8.94 -0.75
C LYS A 377 -29.49 -10.10 0.05
N SER A 378 -29.12 -11.34 -0.26
CA SER A 378 -29.68 -12.53 0.42
C SER A 378 -29.30 -12.64 1.90
N LEU A 379 -28.25 -11.95 2.36
CA LEU A 379 -27.84 -11.91 3.77
C LEU A 379 -28.72 -10.99 4.63
N GLY A 380 -29.79 -10.39 4.08
CA GLY A 380 -30.72 -9.50 4.80
C GLY A 380 -30.07 -8.21 5.31
N THR A 381 -28.87 -7.90 4.82
CA THR A 381 -27.99 -6.87 5.38
C THR A 381 -28.16 -5.52 4.68
N LEU A 382 -28.87 -5.45 3.54
CA LEU A 382 -29.17 -4.22 2.80
C LEU A 382 -30.68 -4.18 2.52
N THR A 383 -31.37 -3.17 3.04
CA THR A 383 -32.76 -2.85 2.66
C THR A 383 -32.72 -1.76 1.60
N SER A 384 -33.49 -1.88 0.53
CA SER A 384 -33.64 -0.84 -0.50
C SER A 384 -33.98 0.49 0.16
N ILE A 385 -33.16 1.52 -0.07
CA ILE A 385 -33.50 2.89 0.32
C ILE A 385 -34.50 3.40 -0.72
N ASP A 386 -35.72 3.73 -0.31
CA ASP A 386 -36.61 4.55 -1.15
C ASP A 386 -36.03 5.97 -1.24
N GLU A 387 -35.99 6.54 -2.45
CA GLU A 387 -35.40 7.86 -2.73
C GLU A 387 -36.00 9.00 -1.89
N SER A 388 -37.19 8.81 -1.30
CA SER A 388 -37.87 9.78 -0.44
C SER A 388 -37.44 9.77 1.03
N GLU A 389 -36.65 8.79 1.49
CA GLU A 389 -36.30 8.61 2.92
C GLU A 389 -34.82 8.87 3.26
N ALA A 390 -34.14 9.71 2.47
CA ALA A 390 -32.73 10.07 2.61
C ALA A 390 -32.44 11.03 3.79
N SER A 391 -32.83 10.67 5.02
CA SER A 391 -32.41 11.41 6.21
C SER A 391 -31.00 10.99 6.64
N ALA A 392 -30.23 11.92 7.23
CA ALA A 392 -28.86 11.66 7.69
C ALA A 392 -28.75 10.47 8.67
N LEU A 393 -29.79 10.22 9.48
CA LEU A 393 -29.82 9.08 10.41
C LEU A 393 -30.04 7.74 9.71
N HIS A 394 -30.76 7.73 8.57
CA HIS A 394 -31.01 6.55 7.76
C HIS A 394 -29.82 6.23 6.84
N LEU A 395 -29.16 7.25 6.27
CA LEU A 395 -27.89 7.07 5.54
C LEU A 395 -26.82 6.42 6.43
N ASN A 396 -26.70 6.82 7.70
CA ASN A 396 -25.76 6.20 8.64
C ASN A 396 -26.06 4.71 8.85
N ARG A 397 -27.34 4.38 9.05
CA ARG A 397 -27.76 3.00 9.28
C ARG A 397 -27.53 2.12 8.04
N HIS A 398 -27.78 2.65 6.84
CA HIS A 398 -27.50 1.94 5.60
C HIS A 398 -25.99 1.79 5.35
N ALA A 399 -25.22 2.85 5.62
CA ALA A 399 -23.77 2.84 5.53
C ALA A 399 -23.14 1.76 6.42
N GLU A 400 -23.50 1.73 7.69
CA GLU A 400 -23.04 0.73 8.66
C GLU A 400 -23.43 -0.69 8.24
N LYS A 401 -24.67 -0.87 7.76
CA LYS A 401 -25.19 -2.13 7.23
C LYS A 401 -24.42 -2.62 6.00
N SER A 402 -24.11 -1.72 5.05
CA SER A 402 -23.37 -2.06 3.83
C SER A 402 -21.93 -2.48 4.10
N VAL A 403 -21.27 -1.80 5.04
CA VAL A 403 -19.92 -2.16 5.51
C VAL A 403 -19.98 -3.49 6.25
N ALA A 404 -20.93 -3.69 7.17
CA ALA A 404 -21.10 -4.94 7.89
C ALA A 404 -21.39 -6.14 6.97
N GLY A 405 -22.22 -5.97 5.94
CA GLY A 405 -22.50 -7.02 4.94
C GLY A 405 -21.26 -7.39 4.12
N SER A 406 -20.50 -6.38 3.67
CA SER A 406 -19.25 -6.59 2.93
C SER A 406 -18.19 -7.27 3.81
N LEU A 407 -18.06 -6.85 5.08
CA LEU A 407 -17.16 -7.46 6.06
C LEU A 407 -17.53 -8.89 6.38
N LYS A 408 -18.82 -9.17 6.60
CA LYS A 408 -19.30 -10.54 6.84
C LYS A 408 -18.93 -11.47 5.70
N ARG A 409 -19.10 -11.01 4.47
CA ARG A 409 -18.77 -11.78 3.29
C ARG A 409 -17.28 -12.03 3.11
N ALA A 410 -16.49 -10.98 3.25
CA ALA A 410 -15.04 -11.12 3.20
C ALA A 410 -14.56 -12.06 4.33
N TYR A 411 -15.17 -12.02 5.52
CA TYR A 411 -14.78 -12.83 6.67
C TYR A 411 -15.18 -14.30 6.52
N GLU A 412 -16.40 -14.58 6.04
CA GLU A 412 -16.87 -15.93 5.73
C GLU A 412 -16.06 -16.59 4.60
N SER A 413 -15.45 -15.78 3.73
CA SER A 413 -14.60 -16.28 2.65
C SER A 413 -13.18 -16.64 3.08
N ILE A 414 -12.77 -16.33 4.31
CA ILE A 414 -11.46 -16.70 4.84
C ILE A 414 -11.40 -18.23 4.95
N ARG A 415 -10.73 -18.88 3.99
CA ARG A 415 -10.49 -20.33 3.99
C ARG A 415 -9.25 -20.73 4.78
N ASP A 416 -8.31 -19.79 4.95
CA ASP A 416 -7.09 -20.02 5.72
C ASP A 416 -7.39 -19.82 7.22
N GLU A 417 -7.30 -20.91 7.98
CA GLU A 417 -7.57 -20.90 9.42
C GLU A 417 -6.64 -19.98 10.21
N GLU A 418 -5.38 -19.81 9.76
CA GLU A 418 -4.43 -18.93 10.40
C GLU A 418 -4.75 -17.45 10.11
N ALA A 419 -5.20 -17.13 8.88
CA ALA A 419 -5.72 -15.80 8.54
C ALA A 419 -6.97 -15.46 9.35
N LYS A 420 -7.87 -16.43 9.51
CA LYS A 420 -9.11 -16.24 10.29
C LYS A 420 -8.80 -16.02 11.76
N LYS A 421 -7.96 -16.87 12.35
CA LYS A 421 -7.49 -16.72 13.73
C LYS A 421 -6.74 -15.41 13.94
N LEU A 422 -5.88 -15.02 13.00
CA LEU A 422 -5.14 -13.76 13.05
C LEU A 422 -6.10 -12.57 13.08
N PHE A 423 -7.07 -12.54 12.16
CA PHE A 423 -8.09 -11.49 12.14
C PHE A 423 -8.83 -11.36 13.47
N GLN A 424 -9.24 -12.49 14.05
CA GLN A 424 -9.93 -12.52 15.34
C GLN A 424 -9.05 -11.98 16.48
N ILE A 425 -7.79 -12.40 16.54
CA ILE A 425 -6.83 -11.90 17.56
C ILE A 425 -6.64 -10.40 17.40
N LEU A 426 -6.32 -9.92 16.19
CA LEU A 426 -6.12 -8.50 15.92
C LEU A 426 -7.36 -7.66 16.27
N SER A 427 -8.55 -8.23 16.09
CA SER A 427 -9.81 -7.57 16.42
C SER A 427 -10.02 -7.35 17.93
N LEU A 428 -9.33 -8.13 18.78
CA LEU A 428 -9.41 -8.07 20.24
C LEU A 428 -8.26 -7.30 20.89
N LEU A 429 -7.17 -7.02 20.17
CA LEU A 429 -6.03 -6.29 20.73
C LEU A 429 -6.40 -4.83 21.03
N PRO A 430 -5.79 -4.19 22.04
CA PRO A 430 -5.87 -2.74 22.24
C PRO A 430 -5.41 -1.94 21.00
N GLU A 431 -5.87 -0.69 20.83
CA GLU A 431 -5.49 0.14 19.67
C GLU A 431 -4.03 0.63 19.72
N ASP A 432 -3.46 0.74 20.91
CA ASP A 432 -2.06 1.12 21.14
C ASP A 432 -1.08 -0.06 21.00
N GLN A 433 -1.59 -1.28 20.80
CA GLN A 433 -0.76 -2.47 20.68
C GLN A 433 -0.08 -2.51 19.31
N VAL A 434 1.25 -2.42 19.31
CA VAL A 434 2.05 -2.56 18.09
C VAL A 434 2.08 -4.02 17.65
N VAL A 435 1.60 -4.27 16.44
CA VAL A 435 1.72 -5.57 15.77
C VAL A 435 2.51 -5.38 14.49
N THR A 436 3.56 -6.17 14.31
CA THR A 436 4.33 -6.24 13.06
C THR A 436 4.30 -7.66 12.50
N SER A 437 4.73 -7.83 11.24
CA SER A 437 4.83 -9.15 10.61
C SER A 437 5.68 -10.13 11.43
N GLU A 438 6.67 -9.63 12.16
CA GLU A 438 7.56 -10.40 13.03
C GLU A 438 6.88 -10.84 14.34
N THR A 439 5.88 -10.10 14.82
CA THR A 439 5.14 -10.45 16.05
C THR A 439 3.99 -11.42 15.80
N VAL A 440 3.45 -11.47 14.58
CA VAL A 440 2.33 -12.36 14.23
C VAL A 440 2.59 -13.84 14.54
N PRO A 441 3.78 -14.43 14.27
CA PRO A 441 4.11 -15.79 14.67
C PRO A 441 3.88 -16.07 16.17
N LEU A 442 4.16 -15.07 17.02
CA LEU A 442 3.97 -15.17 18.47
C LEU A 442 2.49 -15.21 18.85
N LEU A 443 1.67 -14.41 18.17
CA LEU A 443 0.22 -14.35 18.37
C LEU A 443 -0.47 -15.65 17.91
N LEU A 444 -0.01 -16.23 16.80
CA LEU A 444 -0.60 -17.45 16.25
C LEU A 444 -0.06 -18.75 16.88
N GLY A 445 1.09 -18.68 17.56
CA GLY A 445 1.79 -19.87 18.07
C GLY A 445 2.41 -20.71 16.96
N ARG A 446 2.81 -20.10 15.84
CA ARG A 446 3.30 -20.79 14.63
C ARG A 446 4.66 -20.28 14.20
N PHE A 447 5.67 -21.16 14.23
CA PHE A 447 7.02 -20.88 13.72
C PHE A 447 7.24 -21.55 12.37
N GLY A 448 6.62 -20.96 11.35
CA GLY A 448 6.81 -21.30 9.94
C GLY A 448 6.41 -20.09 9.11
N ASN A 449 7.39 -19.42 8.49
CA ASN A 449 7.18 -18.15 7.79
C ASN A 449 6.17 -18.24 6.65
N GLY A 450 6.03 -19.41 5.99
CA GLY A 450 5.15 -19.58 4.84
C GLY A 450 3.67 -19.36 5.14
N LYS A 451 3.13 -20.02 6.17
CA LYS A 451 1.70 -19.90 6.53
C LYS A 451 1.34 -18.55 7.14
N VAL A 452 2.21 -18.01 7.99
CA VAL A 452 2.00 -16.69 8.61
C VAL A 452 2.04 -15.58 7.54
N LYS A 453 3.02 -15.63 6.62
CA LYS A 453 3.09 -14.66 5.51
C LYS A 453 1.87 -14.78 4.59
N LYS A 454 1.39 -15.99 4.30
CA LYS A 454 0.15 -16.22 3.53
C LYS A 454 -1.07 -15.64 4.25
N ALA A 455 -1.19 -15.85 5.55
CA ALA A 455 -2.30 -15.30 6.34
C ALA A 455 -2.32 -13.77 6.33
N ILE A 456 -1.15 -13.15 6.56
CA ILE A 456 -0.99 -11.69 6.49
C ILE A 456 -1.30 -11.17 5.08
N ALA A 457 -0.74 -11.79 4.04
CA ALA A 457 -0.96 -11.40 2.65
C ALA A 457 -2.44 -11.52 2.28
N TRP A 458 -3.11 -12.58 2.72
CA TRP A 458 -4.53 -12.76 2.48
C TRP A 458 -5.35 -11.65 3.14
N LEU A 459 -5.13 -11.37 4.44
CA LEU A 459 -5.86 -10.30 5.13
C LEU A 459 -5.61 -8.93 4.50
N LYS A 460 -4.38 -8.67 4.05
CA LYS A 460 -4.01 -7.44 3.35
C LYS A 460 -4.76 -7.33 2.02
N ASN A 461 -4.70 -8.38 1.20
CA ASN A 461 -5.31 -8.39 -0.13
C ASN A 461 -6.84 -8.42 -0.09
N SER A 462 -7.43 -8.85 1.03
CA SER A 462 -8.88 -8.78 1.29
C SER A 462 -9.33 -7.43 1.83
N GLY A 463 -8.40 -6.49 2.06
CA GLY A 463 -8.70 -5.15 2.58
C GLY A 463 -9.02 -5.10 4.08
N PHE A 464 -8.77 -6.18 4.84
CA PHE A 464 -8.99 -6.22 6.28
C PHE A 464 -7.91 -5.49 7.08
N ILE A 465 -6.66 -5.59 6.60
CA ILE A 465 -5.51 -4.96 7.24
C ILE A 465 -4.75 -4.09 6.26
N HIS A 466 -4.07 -3.08 6.78
CA HIS A 466 -3.10 -2.28 6.06
C HIS A 466 -1.79 -2.21 6.86
N PHE A 467 -0.72 -1.79 6.19
CA PHE A 467 0.57 -1.53 6.81
C PHE A 467 0.77 -0.03 6.90
N ASP A 468 1.29 0.44 8.03
CA ASP A 468 1.78 1.80 8.17
C ASP A 468 3.22 1.94 7.64
N GLU A 469 3.78 3.15 7.63
CA GLU A 469 5.13 3.42 7.09
C GLU A 469 6.23 2.65 7.83
N GLU A 470 6.03 2.32 9.11
CA GLU A 470 6.94 1.50 9.90
C GLU A 470 6.70 -0.01 9.76
N GLY A 471 5.77 -0.43 8.88
CA GLY A 471 5.47 -1.83 8.63
C GLY A 471 4.61 -2.50 9.71
N ARG A 472 3.91 -1.71 10.54
CA ARG A 472 2.97 -2.21 11.56
C ARG A 472 1.62 -2.51 10.91
N ILE A 473 0.99 -3.60 11.34
CA ILE A 473 -0.30 -4.09 10.89
C ILE A 473 -1.41 -3.32 11.61
N GLN A 474 -2.31 -2.72 10.83
CA GLN A 474 -3.42 -1.91 11.32
C GLN A 474 -4.76 -2.45 10.80
N LEU A 475 -5.76 -2.48 11.69
CA LEU A 475 -7.16 -2.71 11.31
C LEU A 475 -7.90 -1.39 11.33
N HIS A 476 -8.77 -1.16 10.35
CA HIS A 476 -9.69 -0.03 10.43
C HIS A 476 -10.65 -0.21 11.62
N PRO A 477 -11.01 0.84 12.40
CA PRO A 477 -11.83 0.70 13.60
C PRO A 477 -13.17 -0.04 13.40
N ILE A 478 -13.85 0.18 12.27
CA ILE A 478 -15.08 -0.56 11.93
C ILE A 478 -14.82 -2.05 11.69
N VAL A 479 -13.70 -2.38 11.05
CA VAL A 479 -13.29 -3.78 10.81
C VAL A 479 -13.02 -4.49 12.13
N LYS A 480 -12.30 -3.82 13.03
CA LYS A 480 -12.01 -4.28 14.39
C LYS A 480 -13.28 -4.45 15.23
N SER A 481 -14.18 -3.47 15.18
CA SER A 481 -15.48 -3.52 15.85
C SER A 481 -16.34 -4.69 15.34
N TYR A 482 -16.39 -4.89 14.03
CA TYR A 482 -17.05 -6.04 13.43
C TYR A 482 -16.45 -7.36 13.92
N GLY A 483 -15.13 -7.52 13.84
CA GLY A 483 -14.43 -8.72 14.31
C GLY A 483 -14.66 -9.01 15.80
N SER A 484 -14.69 -7.96 16.64
CA SER A 484 -15.08 -8.10 18.05
C SER A 484 -16.54 -8.51 18.24
N SER A 485 -17.46 -8.01 17.42
CA SER A 485 -18.90 -8.27 17.54
C SER A 485 -19.31 -9.70 17.18
N ILE A 486 -18.55 -10.37 16.31
CA ILE A 486 -18.83 -11.75 15.87
C ILE A 486 -18.26 -12.82 16.81
N LEU A 487 -17.45 -12.42 17.80
CA LEU A 487 -16.82 -13.33 18.76
C LEU A 487 -17.63 -13.43 20.05
N THR A 488 -18.06 -14.64 20.38
CA THR A 488 -18.76 -14.94 21.64
C THR A 488 -17.80 -14.81 22.84
N PRO A 489 -18.30 -14.70 24.08
CA PRO A 489 -17.45 -14.72 25.27
C PRO A 489 -16.52 -15.95 25.34
N ASP A 490 -17.00 -17.12 24.90
CA ASP A 490 -16.23 -18.36 24.87
C ASP A 490 -15.12 -18.30 23.81
N ASP A 491 -15.41 -17.79 22.61
CA ASP A 491 -14.39 -17.59 21.56
C ASP A 491 -13.26 -16.69 22.06
N ARG A 492 -13.61 -15.59 22.76
CA ARG A 492 -12.65 -14.65 23.33
C ARG A 492 -11.77 -15.31 24.38
N ALA A 493 -12.37 -16.11 25.28
CA ALA A 493 -11.63 -16.84 26.30
C ALA A 493 -10.68 -17.88 25.70
N HIS A 494 -11.13 -18.61 24.67
CA HIS A 494 -10.31 -19.59 23.95
C HIS A 494 -9.14 -18.94 23.21
N LEU A 495 -9.37 -17.81 22.52
CA LEU A 495 -8.31 -17.06 21.84
C LEU A 495 -7.29 -16.50 22.84
N ALA A 496 -7.74 -15.90 23.94
CA ALA A 496 -6.85 -15.38 24.97
C ALA A 496 -5.98 -16.49 25.60
N THR A 497 -6.57 -17.65 25.89
CA THR A 497 -5.83 -18.82 26.38
C THR A 497 -4.81 -19.29 25.35
N SER A 498 -5.21 -19.45 24.09
CA SER A 498 -4.32 -19.90 23.01
C SER A 498 -3.13 -18.95 22.78
N VAL A 499 -3.36 -17.63 22.82
CA VAL A 499 -2.30 -16.62 22.70
C VAL A 499 -1.38 -16.66 23.92
N GLY A 500 -1.96 -16.76 25.14
CA GLY A 500 -1.20 -16.84 26.39
C GLY A 500 -0.29 -18.07 26.47
N GLU A 501 -0.79 -19.24 26.06
CA GLU A 501 0.01 -20.47 25.96
C GLU A 501 1.13 -20.33 24.93
N SER A 502 0.83 -19.75 23.76
CA SER A 502 1.81 -19.50 22.71
C SER A 502 2.95 -18.58 23.20
N LEU A 503 2.62 -17.48 23.87
CA LEU A 503 3.60 -16.55 24.45
C LEU A 503 4.43 -17.22 25.55
N LYS A 504 3.78 -18.00 26.43
CA LYS A 504 4.45 -18.72 27.52
C LYS A 504 5.47 -19.73 26.98
N GLU A 505 5.09 -20.52 25.98
CA GLU A 505 6.02 -21.44 25.31
C GLU A 505 7.21 -20.71 24.68
N ASN A 506 6.97 -19.56 24.07
CA ASN A 506 8.03 -18.77 23.43
C ASN A 506 9.04 -18.18 24.42
N ILE A 507 8.55 -17.67 25.54
CA ILE A 507 9.41 -17.19 26.63
C ILE A 507 10.27 -18.34 27.16
N ILE A 508 9.69 -19.51 27.37
CA ILE A 508 10.42 -20.71 27.81
C ILE A 508 11.50 -21.10 26.80
N ARG A 509 11.19 -21.13 25.50
CA ARG A 509 12.16 -21.43 24.42
C ARG A 509 13.31 -20.42 24.34
N THR A 510 13.03 -19.15 24.65
CA THR A 510 14.03 -18.07 24.59
C THR A 510 14.96 -18.09 25.79
N ILE A 511 14.42 -18.40 26.98
CA ILE A 511 15.17 -18.39 28.25
C ILE A 511 15.95 -19.69 28.45
N ASP A 512 15.41 -20.82 28.01
CA ASP A 512 16.02 -22.13 28.19
C ASP A 512 15.99 -22.94 26.87
N PRO A 513 17.02 -22.74 26.01
CA PRO A 513 17.11 -23.43 24.72
C PRO A 513 17.27 -24.95 24.85
N GLU A 514 17.75 -25.42 26.02
CA GLU A 514 18.02 -26.82 26.37
C GLU A 514 16.76 -27.54 26.88
N ARG A 515 15.76 -26.81 27.40
CA ARG A 515 14.43 -27.32 27.80
C ARG A 515 13.52 -27.70 26.63
N ARG A 516 14.09 -28.23 25.56
CA ARG A 516 13.31 -28.91 24.51
C ARG A 516 12.52 -30.05 25.17
N PRO A 517 11.17 -30.05 25.12
CA PRO A 517 10.45 -31.29 25.35
C PRO A 517 10.92 -32.31 24.30
N LYS A 518 11.15 -33.55 24.74
CA LYS A 518 11.47 -34.67 23.85
C LYS A 518 10.40 -34.79 22.77
N GLU A 519 10.83 -34.70 21.51
CA GLU A 519 10.11 -35.05 20.29
C GLU A 519 8.61 -34.74 20.28
N GLN A 520 8.26 -33.47 20.01
CA GLN A 520 7.18 -33.17 19.08
C GLN A 520 7.74 -32.28 17.97
N GLU A 521 7.72 -32.83 16.76
CA GLU A 521 8.31 -32.44 15.49
C GLU A 521 8.62 -30.94 15.30
N ILE A 522 9.90 -30.62 15.08
CA ILE A 522 10.27 -29.47 14.25
C ILE A 522 9.49 -29.65 12.93
N PRO A 523 8.69 -28.68 12.45
CA PRO A 523 8.00 -28.85 11.18
C PRO A 523 9.06 -29.03 10.10
N THR A 524 9.17 -30.26 9.61
CA THR A 524 10.01 -30.64 8.48
C THR A 524 9.47 -29.92 7.25
N SER A 525 10.30 -29.13 6.58
CA SER A 525 9.84 -28.31 5.45
C SER A 525 9.18 -29.20 4.39
N LYS A 526 7.95 -28.86 4.00
CA LYS A 526 7.16 -29.62 3.04
C LYS A 526 7.65 -29.36 1.63
N VAL A 527 8.04 -30.42 0.93
CA VAL A 527 8.60 -30.33 -0.43
C VAL A 527 7.70 -31.07 -1.41
N PHE A 528 6.99 -30.34 -2.26
CA PHE A 528 6.18 -30.96 -3.32
C PHE A 528 7.07 -31.37 -4.50
N LEU A 529 7.03 -32.64 -4.90
CA LEU A 529 7.75 -33.17 -6.06
C LEU A 529 6.80 -33.30 -7.25
N CYS A 530 7.00 -32.48 -8.27
CA CYS A 530 6.28 -32.53 -9.54
C CYS A 530 7.12 -33.24 -10.60
N TYR A 531 6.62 -34.32 -11.19
CA TYR A 531 7.39 -35.19 -12.08
C TYR A 531 6.51 -35.87 -13.14
N ALA A 532 7.13 -36.37 -14.22
CA ALA A 532 6.42 -37.21 -15.18
C ALA A 532 6.48 -38.68 -14.76
N GLY A 533 5.43 -39.45 -15.06
CA GLY A 533 5.34 -40.87 -14.67
C GLY A 533 6.59 -41.73 -14.99
N PRO A 534 7.25 -41.58 -16.16
CA PRO A 534 8.49 -42.31 -16.46
C PRO A 534 9.68 -41.97 -15.56
N ASP A 535 9.71 -40.79 -14.93
CA ASP A 535 10.81 -40.33 -14.09
C ASP A 535 10.69 -40.82 -12.63
N ARG A 536 9.65 -41.60 -12.33
CA ARG A 536 9.25 -41.99 -10.98
C ARG A 536 10.41 -42.56 -10.15
N GLU A 537 11.16 -43.51 -10.70
CA GLU A 537 12.22 -44.20 -9.95
C GLU A 537 13.30 -43.22 -9.48
N GLN A 538 13.71 -42.29 -10.34
CA GLN A 538 14.69 -41.27 -10.01
C GLN A 538 14.16 -40.26 -8.99
N VAL A 539 12.86 -39.93 -9.06
CA VAL A 539 12.20 -39.02 -8.11
C VAL A 539 11.93 -39.69 -6.76
N GLU A 540 11.70 -41.00 -6.72
CA GLU A 540 11.61 -41.76 -5.47
C GLU A 540 12.96 -41.79 -4.73
N GLN A 541 14.07 -41.88 -5.46
CA GLN A 541 15.41 -41.74 -4.87
C GLN A 541 15.62 -40.32 -4.29
N LEU A 542 15.17 -39.28 -5.00
CA LEU A 542 15.21 -37.90 -4.49
C LEU A 542 14.33 -37.74 -3.25
N TYR A 543 13.12 -38.29 -3.26
CA TYR A 543 12.20 -38.31 -2.12
C TYR A 543 12.89 -38.90 -0.89
N GLU A 544 13.50 -40.08 -1.01
CA GLU A 544 14.17 -40.73 0.11
C GLU A 544 15.39 -39.95 0.61
N ARG A 545 16.13 -39.31 -0.29
CA ARG A 545 17.28 -38.48 0.08
C ARG A 545 16.84 -37.23 0.84
N LEU A 546 15.78 -36.55 0.38
CA LEU A 546 15.18 -35.41 1.07
C LEU A 546 14.63 -35.80 2.45
N GLN A 547 14.00 -36.96 2.55
CA GLN A 547 13.50 -37.47 3.83
C GLN A 547 14.64 -37.76 4.82
N ARG A 548 15.76 -38.34 4.36
CA ARG A 548 16.97 -38.54 5.17
C ARG A 548 17.58 -37.21 5.65
N ASP A 549 17.48 -36.16 4.85
CA ASP A 549 18.00 -34.83 5.16
C ASP A 549 17.03 -33.94 5.96
N GLY A 550 15.93 -34.53 6.48
CA GLY A 550 15.01 -33.86 7.41
C GLY A 550 13.90 -33.04 6.75
N PHE A 551 13.62 -33.26 5.47
CA PHE A 551 12.48 -32.65 4.77
C PHE A 551 11.25 -33.57 4.79
N SER A 552 10.07 -33.00 4.53
CA SER A 552 8.82 -33.75 4.33
C SER A 552 8.45 -33.73 2.85
N PRO A 553 9.06 -34.59 2.02
CA PRO A 553 8.72 -34.64 0.60
C PRO A 553 7.32 -35.22 0.40
N TRP A 554 6.62 -34.72 -0.61
CA TRP A 554 5.30 -35.16 -1.01
C TRP A 554 5.32 -35.53 -2.50
N MET A 555 4.81 -36.71 -2.84
CA MET A 555 4.58 -37.14 -4.22
C MET A 555 3.31 -37.98 -4.30
N ASP A 556 2.53 -37.83 -5.37
CA ASP A 556 1.23 -38.47 -5.55
C ASP A 556 1.25 -39.99 -5.29
N LYS A 557 2.27 -40.73 -5.74
CA LYS A 557 2.35 -42.19 -5.60
C LYS A 557 2.72 -42.69 -4.20
N LYS A 558 3.38 -41.88 -3.37
CA LYS A 558 3.75 -42.26 -2.00
C LYS A 558 2.85 -41.62 -0.96
N SER A 559 2.27 -40.46 -1.26
CA SER A 559 1.61 -39.61 -0.27
C SER A 559 0.08 -39.61 -0.36
N LEU A 560 -0.52 -40.04 -1.49
CA LEU A 560 -1.97 -40.22 -1.57
C LEU A 560 -2.41 -41.51 -0.87
N VAL A 561 -3.41 -41.38 0.00
CA VAL A 561 -4.05 -42.50 0.69
C VAL A 561 -5.27 -42.98 -0.11
N PRO A 562 -5.53 -44.31 -0.23
CA PRO A 562 -6.74 -44.82 -0.86
C PRO A 562 -8.02 -44.16 -0.30
N GLY A 563 -8.85 -43.60 -1.19
CA GLY A 563 -10.09 -42.91 -0.83
C GLY A 563 -10.03 -41.38 -0.83
N GLN A 564 -8.84 -40.77 -0.91
CA GLN A 564 -8.71 -39.32 -1.08
C GLN A 564 -9.08 -38.87 -2.51
N ASP A 565 -9.72 -37.70 -2.63
CA ASP A 565 -9.84 -37.03 -3.93
C ASP A 565 -8.46 -36.51 -4.34
N TRP A 566 -7.82 -37.23 -5.27
CA TRP A 566 -6.49 -36.94 -5.76
C TRP A 566 -6.34 -35.52 -6.29
N ARG A 567 -7.39 -34.91 -6.86
CA ARG A 567 -7.30 -33.53 -7.39
C ARG A 567 -7.22 -32.51 -6.26
N LEU A 568 -8.05 -32.69 -5.23
CA LEU A 568 -8.10 -31.79 -4.09
C LEU A 568 -6.81 -31.90 -3.26
N GLU A 569 -6.31 -33.12 -3.06
CA GLU A 569 -5.11 -33.34 -2.24
C GLU A 569 -3.82 -32.88 -2.93
N ILE A 570 -3.68 -33.09 -4.25
CA ILE A 570 -2.55 -32.52 -5.01
C ILE A 570 -2.54 -31.00 -4.87
N ARG A 571 -3.69 -30.35 -5.12
CA ARG A 571 -3.81 -28.89 -5.03
C ARG A 571 -3.45 -28.38 -3.63
N ARG A 572 -4.01 -29.02 -2.59
CA ARG A 572 -3.74 -28.67 -1.18
C ARG A 572 -2.27 -28.84 -0.81
N SER A 573 -1.62 -29.89 -1.31
CA SER A 573 -0.20 -30.13 -1.07
C SER A 573 0.69 -29.09 -1.74
N ILE A 574 0.36 -28.63 -2.94
CA ILE A 574 1.05 -27.50 -3.61
C ILE A 574 0.85 -26.21 -2.80
N GLU A 575 -0.39 -25.90 -2.42
CA GLU A 575 -0.74 -24.69 -1.68
C GLU A 575 -0.10 -24.64 -0.27
N THR A 576 0.20 -25.79 0.33
CA THR A 576 0.78 -25.88 1.68
C THR A 576 2.26 -26.25 1.72
N ALA A 577 2.89 -26.47 0.56
CA ALA A 577 4.32 -26.74 0.48
C ALA A 577 5.16 -25.50 0.80
N ASP A 578 6.33 -25.72 1.40
CA ASP A 578 7.38 -24.71 1.58
C ASP A 578 8.25 -24.58 0.33
N PHE A 579 8.41 -25.68 -0.42
CA PHE A 579 9.13 -25.73 -1.68
C PHE A 579 8.38 -26.59 -2.69
N PHE A 580 8.40 -26.17 -3.95
CA PHE A 580 7.92 -26.93 -5.10
C PHE A 580 9.10 -27.25 -6.01
N ILE A 581 9.42 -28.53 -6.16
CA ILE A 581 10.49 -29.00 -7.04
C ILE A 581 9.84 -29.51 -8.34
N ALA A 582 10.14 -28.83 -9.44
CA ALA A 582 9.78 -29.30 -10.78
C ALA A 582 10.90 -30.20 -11.31
N CYS A 583 10.68 -31.52 -11.33
CA CYS A 583 11.62 -32.52 -11.84
C CYS A 583 11.55 -32.58 -13.37
N ILE A 584 12.47 -31.88 -14.04
CA ILE A 584 12.46 -31.69 -15.49
C ILE A 584 13.26 -32.79 -16.18
N SER A 585 12.63 -33.43 -17.15
CA SER A 585 13.19 -34.42 -18.07
C SER A 585 12.60 -34.24 -19.48
N ARG A 586 13.08 -34.98 -20.47
CA ARG A 586 12.43 -35.06 -21.79
C ARG A 586 10.98 -35.60 -21.71
N HIS A 587 10.64 -36.34 -20.66
CA HIS A 587 9.26 -36.83 -20.43
C HIS A 587 8.36 -35.74 -19.85
N PHE A 588 8.89 -34.89 -18.98
CA PHE A 588 8.20 -33.76 -18.38
C PHE A 588 7.75 -32.71 -19.41
N GLN A 589 8.51 -32.53 -20.49
CA GLN A 589 8.21 -31.57 -21.55
C GLN A 589 7.06 -31.99 -22.49
N LYS A 590 6.60 -33.25 -22.43
CA LYS A 590 5.46 -33.69 -23.25
C LYS A 590 4.17 -33.07 -22.69
N ARG A 591 3.41 -32.37 -23.54
CA ARG A 591 2.24 -31.47 -23.27
C ARG A 591 1.13 -31.96 -22.30
N THR A 592 1.19 -33.19 -21.79
CA THR A 592 0.16 -33.82 -20.96
C THR A 592 0.47 -33.85 -19.46
N TYR A 593 1.69 -33.53 -19.01
CA TYR A 593 2.09 -33.71 -17.59
C TYR A 593 2.59 -32.41 -16.94
N GLY A 594 2.37 -32.27 -15.63
CA GLY A 594 2.88 -31.15 -14.81
C GLY A 594 2.28 -29.76 -15.07
N HIS A 595 1.58 -29.53 -16.18
CA HIS A 595 1.10 -28.18 -16.54
C HIS A 595 0.16 -27.53 -15.52
N LYS A 596 -0.77 -28.31 -14.94
CA LYS A 596 -1.69 -27.79 -13.92
C LYS A 596 -0.98 -27.53 -12.60
N GLU A 597 -0.03 -28.40 -12.24
CA GLU A 597 0.72 -28.29 -10.99
C GLU A 597 1.72 -27.13 -11.04
N ILE A 598 2.44 -26.95 -12.16
CA ILE A 598 3.29 -25.78 -12.42
C ILE A 598 2.47 -24.51 -12.40
N LYS A 599 1.28 -24.50 -13.02
CA LYS A 599 0.39 -23.34 -12.99
C LYS A 599 0.00 -22.99 -11.55
N SER A 600 -0.45 -23.95 -10.76
CA SER A 600 -0.76 -23.73 -9.34
C SER A 600 0.46 -23.32 -8.52
N ALA A 601 1.65 -23.83 -8.82
CA ALA A 601 2.88 -23.39 -8.17
C ALA A 601 3.26 -21.94 -8.52
N LEU A 602 3.05 -21.52 -9.78
CA LEU A 602 3.24 -20.12 -10.18
C LEU A 602 2.23 -19.19 -9.50
N GLU A 603 0.96 -19.59 -9.42
CA GLU A 603 -0.07 -18.84 -8.67
C GLU A 603 0.30 -18.68 -7.18
N VAL A 604 0.85 -19.73 -6.56
CA VAL A 604 1.35 -19.66 -5.17
C VAL A 604 2.56 -18.74 -5.06
N LEU A 605 3.46 -18.75 -6.04
CA LEU A 605 4.66 -17.93 -6.06
C LEU A 605 4.36 -16.45 -6.30
N ASP A 606 3.37 -16.11 -7.13
CA ASP A 606 2.93 -14.72 -7.38
C ASP A 606 2.38 -14.04 -6.12
N MET A 607 1.99 -14.84 -5.12
CA MET A 607 1.53 -14.38 -3.81
C MET A 607 2.67 -14.25 -2.78
N MET A 608 3.92 -14.52 -3.18
CA MET A 608 5.11 -14.41 -2.32
C MET A 608 5.92 -13.13 -2.62
N PRO A 609 6.73 -12.63 -1.67
CA PRO A 609 7.62 -11.49 -1.91
C PRO A 609 8.60 -11.74 -3.07
N ASP A 610 8.97 -10.67 -3.78
CA ASP A 610 9.98 -10.71 -4.82
C ASP A 610 11.28 -11.35 -4.30
N GLY A 611 11.77 -12.36 -5.01
CA GLY A 611 12.98 -13.11 -4.64
C GLY A 611 12.76 -14.34 -3.76
N ALA A 612 11.51 -14.68 -3.39
CA ALA A 612 11.22 -15.91 -2.64
C ALA A 612 11.63 -17.19 -3.42
N ILE A 613 12.34 -18.09 -2.74
CA ILE A 613 12.74 -19.39 -3.29
C ILE A 613 11.66 -20.43 -2.94
N PHE A 614 10.69 -20.63 -3.83
CA PHE A 614 9.65 -21.65 -3.68
C PHE A 614 9.64 -22.64 -4.84
N LEU A 615 9.57 -22.17 -6.09
CA LEU A 615 9.58 -23.00 -7.29
C LEU A 615 11.01 -23.22 -7.80
N ILE A 616 11.52 -24.45 -7.67
CA ILE A 616 12.90 -24.82 -8.01
C ILE A 616 12.90 -25.76 -9.22
N PRO A 617 13.24 -25.28 -10.43
CA PRO A 617 13.41 -26.14 -11.59
C PRO A 617 14.62 -27.05 -11.37
N THR A 618 14.43 -28.36 -11.52
CA THR A 618 15.43 -29.37 -11.16
C THR A 618 15.54 -30.40 -12.28
N ARG A 619 16.61 -30.31 -13.08
CA ARG A 619 16.83 -31.19 -14.24
C ARG A 619 17.38 -32.53 -13.80
N LEU A 620 16.68 -33.59 -14.18
CA LEU A 620 17.05 -34.99 -13.93
C LEU A 620 18.06 -35.52 -14.97
N GLU A 621 18.04 -34.94 -16.16
CA GLU A 621 18.93 -35.22 -17.28
C GLU A 621 19.20 -33.93 -18.08
N GLN A 622 20.12 -33.98 -19.05
CA GLN A 622 20.39 -32.84 -19.91
C GLN A 622 19.19 -32.57 -20.84
N CYS A 623 18.43 -31.51 -20.52
CA CYS A 623 17.24 -31.08 -21.25
C CYS A 623 17.04 -29.56 -21.14
N THR A 624 16.11 -29.02 -21.94
CA THR A 624 15.70 -27.61 -21.85
C THR A 624 14.74 -27.39 -20.66
N VAL A 625 14.69 -26.17 -20.15
CA VAL A 625 13.73 -25.79 -19.10
C VAL A 625 12.55 -25.11 -19.79
N ASP A 626 11.33 -25.36 -19.32
CA ASP A 626 10.12 -24.72 -19.83
C ASP A 626 10.18 -23.19 -19.67
N ASP A 627 9.86 -22.44 -20.74
CA ASP A 627 9.95 -20.97 -20.79
C ASP A 627 9.25 -20.27 -19.61
N ARG A 628 8.16 -20.87 -19.09
CA ARG A 628 7.41 -20.33 -17.94
C ARG A 628 8.23 -20.25 -16.65
N ILE A 629 9.23 -21.12 -16.54
CA ILE A 629 10.10 -21.23 -15.35
C ILE A 629 11.58 -21.06 -15.69
N ALA A 630 11.92 -20.79 -16.96
CA ALA A 630 13.29 -20.61 -17.44
C ALA A 630 13.98 -19.34 -16.91
N SER A 631 13.21 -18.34 -16.47
CA SER A 631 13.75 -17.15 -15.79
C SER A 631 14.30 -17.43 -14.38
N ARG A 632 14.08 -18.64 -13.85
CA ARG A 632 14.54 -19.06 -12.52
C ARG A 632 15.80 -19.90 -12.65
N GLN A 633 16.73 -19.72 -11.71
CA GLN A 633 17.92 -20.56 -11.63
C GLN A 633 17.50 -22.01 -11.35
N TRP A 634 18.03 -22.94 -12.15
CA TRP A 634 17.76 -24.37 -12.01
C TRP A 634 18.95 -25.13 -11.43
N VAL A 635 18.66 -26.36 -10.96
CA VAL A 635 19.65 -27.31 -10.46
C VAL A 635 19.76 -28.49 -11.41
N ASP A 636 20.99 -28.98 -11.64
CA ASP A 636 21.27 -30.17 -12.45
C ASP A 636 21.56 -31.36 -11.53
N LEU A 637 20.57 -32.21 -11.23
CA LEU A 637 20.75 -33.34 -10.32
C LEU A 637 21.68 -34.44 -10.85
N PHE A 638 21.91 -34.47 -12.16
CA PHE A 638 22.86 -35.40 -12.79
C PHE A 638 24.34 -34.95 -12.66
N LYS A 639 24.61 -33.77 -12.10
CA LYS A 639 25.97 -33.33 -11.78
C LYS A 639 26.37 -33.75 -10.36
N PRO A 640 27.67 -33.97 -10.08
CA PRO A 640 28.15 -34.41 -8.77
C PRO A 640 27.73 -33.50 -7.60
N ASP A 641 27.67 -32.18 -7.82
CA ASP A 641 27.31 -31.14 -6.86
C ASP A 641 25.81 -30.77 -6.90
N GLY A 642 25.04 -31.35 -7.82
CA GLY A 642 23.65 -30.95 -8.07
C GLY A 642 22.76 -31.05 -6.83
N TYR A 643 22.87 -32.14 -6.08
CA TYR A 643 22.06 -32.29 -4.86
C TYR A 643 22.47 -31.32 -3.74
N GLU A 644 23.76 -30.98 -3.63
CA GLU A 644 24.22 -29.99 -2.65
C GLU A 644 23.70 -28.58 -3.00
N MET A 645 23.64 -28.24 -4.29
CA MET A 645 23.01 -27.00 -4.75
C MET A 645 21.51 -26.98 -4.44
N LEU A 646 20.81 -28.11 -4.61
CA LEU A 646 19.40 -28.23 -4.21
C LEU A 646 19.23 -28.01 -2.71
N LEU A 647 20.05 -28.66 -1.87
CA LEU A 647 20.02 -28.45 -0.43
C LEU A 647 20.32 -27.00 -0.04
N LYS A 648 21.22 -26.32 -0.75
CA LYS A 648 21.49 -24.90 -0.53
C LYS A 648 20.26 -24.04 -0.78
N ALA A 649 19.50 -24.32 -1.85
CA ALA A 649 18.24 -23.64 -2.13
C ALA A 649 17.19 -23.92 -1.04
N LEU A 650 17.04 -25.17 -0.60
CA LEU A 650 16.08 -25.57 0.44
C LEU A 650 16.43 -25.04 1.84
N LYS A 651 17.68 -24.64 2.07
CA LYS A 651 18.17 -24.07 3.34
C LYS A 651 18.34 -22.55 3.31
N ALA A 652 18.20 -21.91 2.15
CA ALA A 652 18.18 -20.46 2.01
C ALA A 652 16.84 -19.92 2.52
N LYS A 653 16.75 -19.70 3.84
CA LYS A 653 15.59 -19.10 4.51
C LYS A 653 15.62 -17.58 4.48
#